data_AF-A0A6A6SI43-F1
#
_entry.id   AF-A0A6A6SI43-F1
#
_cell.length_a   1.000
_cell.length_b   1.000
_cell.length_c   1.000
_cell.angle_alpha   90.00
_cell.angle_beta   90.00
_cell.angle_gamma   90.00
#
_symmetry.space_group_name_H-M   'P 1'
#
loop_
_entity.id
_entity.type
_entity.pdbx_description
1 polymer ?
#
loop_
_entity_poly.entity_id
_entity_poly.type
_entity_poly.pdbx_seq_one_letter_code
_entity_poly.pdbx_strand_id
1 'polypeptide(L)'
;MNLQTILVLIPILLSHSMWAKTFVYVSNANSSTISRYALDEQNGALELLGNTPAGGKIMPLALSPDKTLLYGALRNVPYSVVTWTINNTTGDLYALATVPVNASYPYITTDKSGKFLLSASYDSNIVTSNRIDKAGIVTSELAGLYKTGPHAHSVVVDATNHSVYVGNLGTDRVLQLHLEENGNLSAIGKGYVQDAKDSGPRHSAISPDNRFLYNLAEMAGTIAQYRRLDDGELVHVKTYPNAVRERYSLTHGIERTNFTGDASHLIWAADIRITPDGRWLYVTERTSSTVAGYEVDESSGELTLVGFWEVEKQPRGIAVDATGSWLLVTGEKSRVVGSYRIDGQTGVLKAAGEAGCGEDANWAVTTVSKGRWVLTSTSRVRLMSAMHIGEKDGENALSWSRRSDYHADPTDNDPSDPMDVCETCRTSILDHLQYYRDSAEEYHNTLESFIESVDKGCYICRSLYLTIPSDTREVLLAKESDTYHSLKWSYHPSFSPPLISIDGLIHTSSLNIYISLYRVQDQPPGVSLVAVKSGSTGSAQPLNQICRWLENCNTHHTTCSNELGDDKPWYPTRLLDLSSTDGRARIIETIETVPKGPYVTLSHCWGTIETPRTTRENLSKFKERLPKLTKTFEDAILVARKLNVDYMWIDSLCIIQGPDLEDWASESAQMSKIYQLALCNIAATASQDGRGGLFFTRAAISPCQVEIPTFLGPDRIWLVDDGLFQREVGSAPLLQRGWVVQEFILACRVVNFSQNQIYWQCKELSASESYPNGLPRSMGVTDRNIHTEIQNLRLSRRNPSLNTVGDRVELWNMLIYRYTQSSLSKSSDKLPALSGVVNYLRDIFPGEYHAGIWQDSIHLYLTWYCVGQYGPDFRPRPAEYRAPTWSWASTDNPVKVLRELRFGDSSKDLCPEDSCSFRG
;
A
#
# COMPACT_ATOMS: atom_id res chain seq x y z
N MET A 1 47.66 28.97 25.66
CA MET A 1 46.78 28.46 24.59
C MET A 1 45.41 28.23 25.22
N ASN A 2 44.34 28.76 24.63
CA ASN A 2 43.02 28.83 25.28
C ASN A 2 42.10 27.66 24.90
N LEU A 3 41.23 27.24 25.83
CA LEU A 3 40.23 26.18 25.60
C LEU A 3 39.26 26.50 24.44
N GLN A 4 39.09 27.77 24.07
CA GLN A 4 38.21 28.21 22.99
C GLN A 4 38.56 27.61 21.61
N THR A 5 39.80 27.15 21.38
CA THR A 5 40.18 26.54 20.10
C THR A 5 39.77 25.07 19.98
N ILE A 6 39.43 24.39 21.09
CA ILE A 6 39.03 22.96 21.08
C ILE A 6 37.51 22.82 20.89
N LEU A 7 36.72 23.76 21.41
CA LEU A 7 35.25 23.70 21.41
C LEU A 7 34.56 23.88 20.04
N VAL A 8 35.29 24.33 19.00
CA VAL A 8 34.72 24.58 17.67
C VAL A 8 34.58 23.29 16.82
N LEU A 9 35.29 22.21 17.17
CA LEU A 9 35.31 20.96 16.39
C LEU A 9 34.30 19.91 16.87
N ILE A 10 33.71 20.06 18.06
CA ILE A 10 32.83 19.05 18.67
C ILE A 10 31.42 19.02 18.03
N PRO A 11 30.75 20.16 17.75
CA PRO A 11 29.40 20.16 17.16
C PRO A 11 29.32 19.55 15.74
N ILE A 12 30.46 19.41 15.05
CA ILE A 12 30.56 18.88 13.69
C ILE A 12 30.59 17.34 13.66
N LEU A 13 30.82 16.69 14.80
CA LEU A 13 31.02 15.23 14.91
C LEU A 13 29.83 14.46 15.49
N LEU A 14 28.70 15.11 15.79
CA LEU A 14 27.50 14.47 16.35
C LEU A 14 26.21 14.73 15.54
N SER A 15 26.31 15.35 14.37
CA SER A 15 25.27 15.25 13.36
C SER A 15 25.20 13.79 12.86
N HIS A 16 24.21 13.03 13.33
CA HIS A 16 23.90 11.72 12.77
C HIS A 16 23.47 11.92 11.32
N SER A 17 24.41 11.70 10.40
CA SER A 17 24.15 11.81 8.98
C SER A 17 23.10 10.79 8.59
N MET A 18 22.00 11.24 7.98
CA MET A 18 21.06 10.35 7.31
C MET A 18 21.74 9.79 6.05
N TRP A 19 22.40 8.65 6.20
CA TRP A 19 22.98 7.94 5.07
C TRP A 19 21.86 7.46 4.18
N ALA A 20 22.04 7.59 2.86
CA ALA A 20 21.14 6.96 1.93
C ALA A 20 21.24 5.43 2.09
N LYS A 21 20.11 4.73 2.01
CA LYS A 21 20.10 3.27 1.99
C LYS A 21 20.20 2.79 0.55
N THR A 22 21.21 1.98 0.25
CA THR A 22 21.25 1.19 -0.98
C THR A 22 20.31 -0.02 -0.83
N PHE A 23 19.38 -0.17 -1.76
CA PHE A 23 18.49 -1.33 -1.88
C PHE A 23 18.93 -2.21 -3.05
N VAL A 24 18.85 -3.52 -2.83
CA VAL A 24 19.24 -4.57 -3.80
C VAL A 24 18.01 -5.38 -4.16
N TYR A 25 17.80 -5.63 -5.46
CA TYR A 25 16.77 -6.53 -5.97
C TYR A 25 17.40 -7.68 -6.74
N VAL A 26 17.02 -8.92 -6.37
CA VAL A 26 17.54 -10.15 -7.00
C VAL A 26 16.39 -11.00 -7.50
N SER A 27 16.39 -11.37 -8.78
CA SER A 27 15.37 -12.23 -9.39
C SER A 27 15.68 -13.71 -9.15
N ASN A 28 14.69 -14.48 -8.68
CA ASN A 28 14.80 -15.91 -8.44
C ASN A 28 13.85 -16.67 -9.40
N ALA A 29 14.38 -17.24 -10.47
CA ALA A 29 13.57 -17.71 -11.60
C ALA A 29 12.71 -18.94 -11.29
N ASN A 30 13.14 -19.82 -10.39
CA ASN A 30 12.38 -21.01 -10.01
C ASN A 30 11.48 -20.75 -8.80
N SER A 31 11.89 -19.91 -7.85
CA SER A 31 10.98 -19.44 -6.78
C SER A 31 9.91 -18.45 -7.28
N SER A 32 10.06 -17.89 -8.48
CA SER A 32 9.12 -16.89 -9.05
C SER A 32 8.97 -15.63 -8.18
N THR A 33 10.07 -15.18 -7.56
CA THR A 33 10.12 -14.02 -6.65
C THR A 33 11.27 -13.08 -7.00
N ILE A 34 11.16 -11.83 -6.54
CA ILE A 34 12.28 -10.89 -6.41
C ILE A 34 12.60 -10.76 -4.92
N SER A 35 13.79 -11.18 -4.50
CA SER A 35 14.30 -10.93 -3.14
C SER A 35 14.79 -9.49 -3.02
N ARG A 36 14.48 -8.83 -1.90
CA ARG A 36 14.89 -7.46 -1.59
C ARG A 36 15.82 -7.42 -0.39
N TYR A 37 16.90 -6.66 -0.51
CA TYR A 37 17.84 -6.43 0.59
C TYR A 37 18.10 -4.94 0.82
N ALA A 38 18.42 -4.57 2.06
CA ALA A 38 19.22 -3.38 2.34
C ALA A 38 20.70 -3.77 2.32
N LEU A 39 21.56 -2.92 1.75
CA LEU A 39 23.01 -3.05 1.82
C LEU A 39 23.55 -2.08 2.87
N ASP A 40 24.27 -2.60 3.86
CA ASP A 40 25.08 -1.80 4.78
C ASP A 40 26.31 -1.26 4.03
N GLU A 41 26.38 0.05 3.80
CA GLU A 41 27.43 0.67 3.00
C GLU A 41 28.81 0.70 3.71
N GLN A 42 28.84 0.46 5.04
CA GLN A 42 30.06 0.44 5.84
C GLN A 42 30.73 -0.93 5.83
N ASN A 43 29.97 -1.98 6.16
CA ASN A 43 30.49 -3.35 6.34
C ASN A 43 30.06 -4.34 5.24
N GLY A 44 29.07 -4.00 4.41
CA GLY A 44 28.64 -4.80 3.25
C GLY A 44 27.58 -5.84 3.56
N ALA A 45 27.08 -5.93 4.79
CA ALA A 45 26.02 -6.87 5.14
C ALA A 45 24.76 -6.64 4.30
N LEU A 46 24.09 -7.75 3.93
CA LEU A 46 22.83 -7.76 3.21
C LEU A 46 21.69 -8.13 4.17
N GLU A 47 20.86 -7.17 4.54
CA GLU A 47 19.65 -7.41 5.34
C GLU A 47 18.50 -7.83 4.40
N LEU A 48 18.04 -9.09 4.46
CA LEU A 48 16.89 -9.54 3.67
C LEU A 48 15.59 -8.89 4.21
N LEU A 49 15.09 -7.90 3.48
CA LEU A 49 13.87 -7.14 3.81
C LEU A 49 12.58 -7.87 3.41
N GLY A 50 12.65 -8.77 2.43
CA GLY A 50 11.49 -9.55 2.01
C GLY A 50 11.60 -10.15 0.60
N ASN A 51 10.51 -10.73 0.13
CA ASN A 51 10.39 -11.31 -1.20
C ASN A 51 9.07 -10.86 -1.86
N THR A 52 9.16 -10.24 -3.03
CA THR A 52 8.00 -9.86 -3.86
C THR A 52 7.66 -11.00 -4.82
N PRO A 53 6.45 -11.57 -4.80
CA PRO A 53 6.01 -12.54 -5.81
C PRO A 53 5.96 -11.88 -7.20
N ALA A 54 6.51 -12.55 -8.21
CA ALA A 54 6.60 -12.01 -9.58
C ALA A 54 5.57 -12.60 -10.56
N GLY A 55 4.80 -13.62 -10.16
CA GLY A 55 3.76 -14.25 -11.00
C GLY A 55 4.27 -15.21 -12.07
N GLY A 56 5.58 -15.44 -12.16
CA GLY A 56 6.19 -16.39 -13.09
C GLY A 56 7.72 -16.40 -13.02
N LYS A 57 8.35 -17.02 -14.03
CA LYS A 57 9.81 -17.12 -14.16
C LYS A 57 10.45 -15.77 -14.51
N ILE A 58 10.61 -14.96 -13.46
CA ILE A 58 11.28 -13.66 -13.49
C ILE A 58 12.79 -13.84 -13.69
N MET A 59 13.35 -13.16 -14.71
CA MET A 59 14.79 -13.14 -14.97
C MET A 59 15.33 -11.70 -15.05
N PRO A 60 15.53 -11.06 -16.22
CA PRO A 60 16.21 -9.77 -16.24
C PRO A 60 15.36 -8.68 -15.59
N LEU A 61 16.02 -7.83 -14.81
CA LEU A 61 15.48 -6.63 -14.17
C LEU A 61 16.14 -5.37 -14.74
N ALA A 62 15.36 -4.32 -14.94
CA ALA A 62 15.83 -2.98 -15.30
C ALA A 62 15.17 -1.93 -14.41
N LEU A 63 15.90 -0.86 -14.09
CA LEU A 63 15.35 0.31 -13.39
C LEU A 63 14.95 1.38 -14.42
N SER A 64 14.00 2.25 -14.08
CA SER A 64 13.82 3.52 -14.79
C SER A 64 15.07 4.41 -14.64
N PRO A 65 15.31 5.39 -15.54
CA PRO A 65 16.48 6.28 -15.45
C PRO A 65 16.57 7.06 -14.15
N ASP A 66 15.43 7.43 -13.58
CA ASP A 66 15.32 8.07 -12.28
C ASP A 66 15.28 7.08 -11.09
N LYS A 67 15.31 5.77 -11.37
CA LYS A 67 15.30 4.64 -10.43
C LYS A 67 14.09 4.53 -9.48
N THR A 68 12.94 5.09 -9.85
CA THR A 68 11.68 4.95 -9.08
C THR A 68 10.81 3.78 -9.52
N LEU A 69 11.03 3.23 -10.71
CA LEU A 69 10.32 2.04 -11.20
C LEU A 69 11.29 0.88 -11.44
N LEU A 70 10.79 -0.34 -11.23
CA LEU A 70 11.46 -1.60 -11.60
C LEU A 70 10.64 -2.29 -12.69
N TYR A 71 11.30 -2.67 -13.77
CA TYR A 71 10.77 -3.52 -14.84
C TYR A 71 11.40 -4.91 -14.72
N GLY A 72 10.62 -5.96 -15.02
CA GLY A 72 11.15 -7.32 -15.03
C GLY A 72 10.42 -8.23 -16.01
N ALA A 73 11.18 -9.03 -16.77
CA ALA A 73 10.61 -9.91 -17.78
C ALA A 73 10.31 -11.32 -17.24
N LEU A 74 9.07 -11.77 -17.43
CA LEU A 74 8.63 -13.14 -17.22
C LEU A 74 8.89 -13.97 -18.47
N ARG A 75 9.78 -14.96 -18.34
CA ARG A 75 10.29 -15.78 -19.45
C ARG A 75 9.53 -17.08 -19.71
N ASN A 76 8.49 -17.39 -18.93
CA ASN A 76 7.51 -18.42 -19.27
C ASN A 76 6.41 -17.85 -20.17
N VAL A 77 5.75 -18.71 -20.95
CA VAL A 77 4.52 -18.34 -21.68
C VAL A 77 3.38 -18.12 -20.67
N PRO A 78 2.50 -17.11 -20.84
CA PRO A 78 2.60 -16.00 -21.80
C PRO A 78 3.70 -15.00 -21.39
N TYR A 79 4.64 -14.73 -22.31
CA TYR A 79 5.74 -13.81 -22.05
C TYR A 79 5.19 -12.43 -21.71
N SER A 80 5.66 -11.84 -20.62
CA SER A 80 5.15 -10.57 -20.11
C SER A 80 6.27 -9.74 -19.48
N VAL A 81 6.12 -8.43 -19.47
CA VAL A 81 6.91 -7.53 -18.60
C VAL A 81 6.01 -7.04 -17.48
N VAL A 82 6.50 -7.18 -16.24
CA VAL A 82 5.87 -6.61 -15.05
C VAL A 82 6.55 -5.29 -14.72
N THR A 83 5.76 -4.29 -14.36
CA THR A 83 6.22 -2.98 -13.90
C THR A 83 5.83 -2.81 -12.43
N TRP A 84 6.79 -2.46 -11.57
CA TRP A 84 6.58 -2.10 -10.17
C TRP A 84 7.04 -0.66 -9.91
N THR A 85 6.37 0.04 -8.99
CA THR A 85 6.95 1.22 -8.34
C THR A 85 7.75 0.82 -7.11
N ILE A 86 8.86 1.53 -6.88
CA ILE A 86 9.79 1.35 -5.76
C ILE A 86 9.47 2.38 -4.68
N ASN A 87 9.18 1.92 -3.47
CA ASN A 87 9.18 2.78 -2.30
C ASN A 87 10.62 3.24 -2.00
N ASN A 88 10.89 4.53 -2.17
CA ASN A 88 12.24 5.10 -1.98
C ASN A 88 12.79 5.01 -0.54
N THR A 89 11.97 4.64 0.46
CA THR A 89 12.32 4.59 1.89
C THR A 89 12.45 3.16 2.42
N THR A 90 11.67 2.20 1.90
CA THR A 90 11.69 0.78 2.34
C THR A 90 12.18 -0.20 1.27
N GLY A 91 12.25 0.27 0.01
CA GLY A 91 12.48 -0.53 -1.18
C GLY A 91 11.29 -1.40 -1.61
N ASP A 92 10.13 -1.33 -0.97
CA ASP A 92 8.98 -2.18 -1.35
C ASP A 92 8.56 -1.98 -2.81
N LEU A 93 8.28 -3.11 -3.48
CA LEU A 93 7.88 -3.19 -4.88
C LEU A 93 6.36 -3.37 -4.98
N TYR A 94 5.65 -2.36 -5.46
CA TYR A 94 4.20 -2.42 -5.68
C TYR A 94 3.91 -2.54 -7.18
N ALA A 95 3.25 -3.63 -7.59
CA ALA A 95 2.99 -3.90 -9.00
C ALA A 95 1.97 -2.90 -9.58
N LEU A 96 2.36 -2.22 -10.66
CA LEU A 96 1.51 -1.29 -11.41
C LEU A 96 0.77 -2.01 -12.54
N ALA A 97 1.49 -2.84 -13.29
CA ALA A 97 0.96 -3.56 -14.45
C ALA A 97 1.76 -4.82 -14.78
N THR A 98 1.10 -5.78 -15.43
CA THR A 98 1.73 -6.89 -16.15
C THR A 98 1.22 -6.83 -17.59
N VAL A 99 2.13 -6.67 -18.56
CA VAL A 99 1.77 -6.44 -19.96
C VAL A 99 2.41 -7.53 -20.84
N PRO A 100 1.63 -8.22 -21.69
CA PRO A 100 2.16 -9.27 -22.55
C PRO A 100 3.11 -8.70 -23.62
N VAL A 101 4.17 -9.45 -23.92
CA VAL A 101 5.19 -9.09 -24.91
C VAL A 101 5.40 -10.22 -25.92
N ASN A 102 5.93 -9.88 -27.09
CA ASN A 102 5.96 -10.77 -28.26
C ASN A 102 7.06 -11.84 -28.25
N ALA A 103 7.92 -11.90 -27.23
CA ALA A 103 9.03 -12.86 -27.15
C ALA A 103 9.55 -13.05 -25.72
N SER A 104 10.32 -14.13 -25.49
CA SER A 104 11.05 -14.31 -24.23
C SER A 104 12.30 -13.43 -24.22
N TYR A 105 12.45 -12.60 -23.19
CA TYR A 105 13.57 -11.66 -23.07
C TYR A 105 14.55 -12.10 -21.96
N PRO A 106 15.74 -12.63 -22.28
CA PRO A 106 16.85 -12.82 -21.33
C PRO A 106 17.55 -11.52 -20.91
N TYR A 107 17.31 -10.39 -21.57
CA TYR A 107 17.88 -9.08 -21.21
C TYR A 107 16.89 -7.95 -21.53
N ILE A 108 16.72 -7.02 -20.60
CA ILE A 108 15.97 -5.77 -20.78
C ILE A 108 16.76 -4.57 -20.22
N THR A 109 16.55 -3.38 -20.78
CA THR A 109 17.03 -2.08 -20.25
C THR A 109 16.05 -0.98 -20.66
N THR A 110 15.93 0.10 -19.89
CA THR A 110 15.31 1.31 -20.45
C THR A 110 16.32 2.05 -21.34
N ASP A 111 15.81 2.91 -22.21
CA ASP A 111 16.57 4.04 -22.73
C ASP A 111 16.85 5.08 -21.62
N LYS A 112 17.71 6.06 -21.87
CA LYS A 112 18.08 7.10 -20.88
C LYS A 112 16.97 8.12 -20.64
N SER A 113 16.02 8.29 -21.57
CA SER A 113 14.88 9.21 -21.42
C SER A 113 13.64 8.58 -20.78
N GLY A 114 13.62 7.25 -20.60
CA GLY A 114 12.53 6.52 -19.95
C GLY A 114 11.27 6.37 -20.82
N LYS A 115 11.40 6.51 -22.13
CA LYS A 115 10.33 6.37 -23.13
C LYS A 115 10.24 4.97 -23.73
N PHE A 116 11.31 4.17 -23.63
CA PHE A 116 11.40 2.86 -24.27
C PHE A 116 12.02 1.81 -23.35
N LEU A 117 11.44 0.60 -23.35
CA LEU A 117 12.09 -0.60 -22.85
C LEU A 117 12.68 -1.37 -24.05
N LEU A 118 14.00 -1.39 -24.11
CA LEU A 118 14.75 -2.16 -25.09
C LEU A 118 15.00 -3.57 -24.57
N SER A 119 14.67 -4.57 -25.39
CA SER A 119 14.73 -5.98 -25.00
C SER A 119 15.40 -6.82 -26.08
N ALA A 120 16.27 -7.76 -25.68
CA ALA A 120 16.87 -8.74 -26.57
C ALA A 120 16.18 -10.09 -26.40
N SER A 121 15.93 -10.82 -27.50
CA SER A 121 15.37 -12.18 -27.47
C SER A 121 16.28 -13.20 -28.13
N TYR A 122 16.82 -14.09 -27.29
CA TYR A 122 17.66 -15.22 -27.70
C TYR A 122 16.86 -16.22 -28.56
N ASP A 123 15.62 -16.48 -28.17
CA ASP A 123 14.78 -17.53 -28.77
C ASP A 123 14.07 -17.04 -30.05
N SER A 124 13.85 -15.72 -30.19
CA SER A 124 13.13 -15.10 -31.31
C SER A 124 14.01 -14.31 -32.29
N ASN A 125 15.32 -14.23 -32.06
CA ASN A 125 16.31 -13.65 -33.00
C ASN A 125 16.04 -12.19 -33.38
N ILE A 126 15.61 -11.41 -32.37
CA ILE A 126 15.22 -10.00 -32.47
C ILE A 126 15.72 -9.18 -31.29
N VAL A 127 15.84 -7.88 -31.51
CA VAL A 127 15.81 -6.84 -30.46
C VAL A 127 14.58 -5.98 -30.71
N THR A 128 13.88 -5.64 -29.63
CA THR A 128 12.63 -4.86 -29.64
C THR A 128 12.78 -3.58 -28.83
N SER A 129 11.97 -2.59 -29.18
CA SER A 129 11.78 -1.34 -28.46
C SER A 129 10.29 -1.21 -28.16
N ASN A 130 9.88 -1.51 -26.93
CA ASN A 130 8.51 -1.34 -26.46
C ASN A 130 8.34 0.08 -25.91
N ARG A 131 7.22 0.77 -26.22
CA ARG A 131 6.96 2.09 -25.62
C ARG A 131 6.73 1.97 -24.10
N ILE A 132 7.17 2.97 -23.36
CA ILE A 132 6.77 3.24 -21.99
C ILE A 132 5.81 4.44 -22.02
N ASP A 133 4.66 4.32 -21.34
CA ASP A 133 3.63 5.36 -21.32
C ASP A 133 3.88 6.44 -20.26
N LYS A 134 2.94 7.38 -20.14
CA LYS A 134 3.03 8.50 -19.18
C LYS A 134 2.90 8.09 -17.70
N ALA A 135 2.44 6.88 -17.41
CA ALA A 135 2.41 6.30 -16.07
C ALA A 135 3.67 5.45 -15.79
N GLY A 136 4.61 5.38 -16.75
CA GLY A 136 5.78 4.52 -16.65
C GLY A 136 5.50 3.06 -16.95
N ILE A 137 4.38 2.72 -17.58
CA ILE A 137 4.02 1.34 -17.90
C ILE A 137 4.51 0.96 -19.30
N VAL A 138 5.20 -0.18 -19.40
CA VAL A 138 5.62 -0.76 -20.69
C VAL A 138 4.39 -1.24 -21.45
N THR A 139 4.19 -0.76 -22.67
CA THR A 139 3.07 -1.15 -23.54
C THR A 139 3.45 -2.34 -24.44
N SER A 140 2.43 -3.04 -24.94
CA SER A 140 2.60 -4.06 -25.99
C SER A 140 2.86 -3.47 -27.38
N GLU A 141 2.84 -2.15 -27.55
CA GLU A 141 3.19 -1.48 -28.80
C GLU A 141 4.72 -1.47 -29.00
N LEU A 142 5.16 -2.02 -30.12
CA LEU A 142 6.54 -1.93 -30.57
C LEU A 142 6.77 -0.61 -31.32
N ALA A 143 7.61 0.24 -30.74
CA ALA A 143 8.18 1.40 -31.41
C ALA A 143 9.27 1.03 -32.43
N GLY A 144 9.91 -0.12 -32.25
CA GLY A 144 10.95 -0.65 -33.13
C GLY A 144 11.16 -2.15 -32.96
N LEU A 145 11.57 -2.82 -34.03
CA LEU A 145 11.98 -4.23 -34.03
C LEU A 145 13.10 -4.43 -35.05
N TYR A 146 14.24 -4.93 -34.60
CA TYR A 146 15.40 -5.25 -35.42
C TYR A 146 15.63 -6.77 -35.44
N LYS A 147 15.84 -7.36 -36.62
CA LYS A 147 16.17 -8.78 -36.77
C LYS A 147 17.68 -8.97 -36.69
N THR A 148 18.15 -9.70 -35.68
CA THR A 148 19.57 -9.77 -35.32
C THR A 148 20.31 -10.92 -36.00
N GLY A 149 19.58 -11.97 -36.41
CA GLY A 149 20.15 -13.30 -36.62
C GLY A 149 20.17 -14.09 -35.30
N PRO A 150 20.65 -15.35 -35.31
CA PRO A 150 20.51 -16.23 -34.15
C PRO A 150 21.02 -15.62 -32.82
N HIS A 151 20.18 -15.75 -31.79
CA HIS A 151 20.56 -15.66 -30.37
C HIS A 151 21.05 -14.28 -29.88
N ALA A 152 20.18 -13.27 -29.95
CA ALA A 152 20.39 -11.98 -29.29
C ALA A 152 20.33 -12.13 -27.76
N HIS A 153 21.44 -11.90 -27.07
CA HIS A 153 21.56 -12.16 -25.64
C HIS A 153 21.57 -10.88 -24.78
N SER A 154 22.03 -9.73 -25.26
CA SER A 154 21.96 -8.46 -24.52
C SER A 154 21.61 -7.28 -25.40
N VAL A 155 21.17 -6.18 -24.77
CA VAL A 155 20.97 -4.88 -25.41
C VAL A 155 21.33 -3.77 -24.42
N VAL A 156 22.27 -2.89 -24.78
CA VAL A 156 22.75 -1.78 -23.93
C VAL A 156 22.72 -0.45 -24.66
N VAL A 157 22.43 0.63 -23.93
CA VAL A 157 22.29 1.99 -24.48
C VAL A 157 23.45 2.87 -24.02
N ASP A 158 24.03 3.62 -24.95
CA ASP A 158 25.11 4.58 -24.69
C ASP A 158 24.64 5.81 -23.91
N ALA A 159 25.58 6.62 -23.40
CA ALA A 159 25.25 7.81 -22.60
C ALA A 159 24.54 8.93 -23.40
N THR A 160 24.68 8.99 -24.73
CA THR A 160 23.96 9.97 -25.56
C THR A 160 22.51 9.61 -25.86
N ASN A 161 22.11 8.35 -25.58
CA ASN A 161 20.80 7.79 -25.90
C ASN A 161 20.50 7.64 -27.41
N HIS A 162 21.53 7.68 -28.25
CA HIS A 162 21.39 7.54 -29.71
C HIS A 162 22.00 6.26 -30.27
N SER A 163 22.79 5.52 -29.47
CA SER A 163 23.42 4.26 -29.87
C SER A 163 23.04 3.11 -28.95
N VAL A 164 22.75 1.96 -29.57
CA VAL A 164 22.36 0.70 -28.92
C VAL A 164 23.26 -0.42 -29.42
N TYR A 165 23.79 -1.22 -28.50
CA TYR A 165 24.71 -2.32 -28.80
C TYR A 165 24.16 -3.66 -28.32
N VAL A 166 24.32 -4.70 -29.14
CA VAL A 166 23.65 -5.99 -28.95
C VAL A 166 24.69 -7.12 -29.01
N GLY A 167 24.89 -7.84 -27.90
CA GLY A 167 25.62 -9.11 -27.94
C GLY A 167 24.78 -10.17 -28.64
N ASN A 168 25.18 -10.61 -29.84
CA ASN A 168 24.43 -11.55 -30.66
C ASN A 168 25.20 -12.87 -30.85
N LEU A 169 25.02 -13.75 -29.86
CA LEU A 169 25.79 -14.96 -29.60
C LEU A 169 25.88 -15.88 -30.83
N GLY A 170 24.75 -16.22 -31.44
CA GLY A 170 24.67 -17.17 -32.56
C GLY A 170 25.13 -16.63 -33.91
N THR A 171 25.89 -15.53 -33.92
CA THR A 171 26.49 -14.93 -35.13
C THR A 171 27.94 -14.46 -34.95
N ASP A 172 28.49 -14.59 -33.74
CA ASP A 172 29.79 -14.03 -33.34
C ASP A 172 29.89 -12.50 -33.57
N ARG A 173 28.84 -11.74 -33.23
CA ARG A 173 28.78 -10.29 -33.49
C ARG A 173 28.34 -9.48 -32.28
N VAL A 174 28.90 -8.27 -32.19
CA VAL A 174 28.27 -7.16 -31.47
C VAL A 174 27.60 -6.27 -32.51
N LEU A 175 26.28 -6.16 -32.48
CA LEU A 175 25.55 -5.25 -33.37
C LEU A 175 25.66 -3.82 -32.86
N GLN A 176 25.62 -2.86 -33.77
CA GLN A 176 25.67 -1.43 -33.51
C GLN A 176 24.50 -0.75 -34.23
N LEU A 177 23.56 -0.21 -33.47
CA LEU A 177 22.28 0.30 -33.95
C LEU A 177 22.04 1.73 -33.47
N HIS A 178 21.49 2.58 -34.33
CA HIS A 178 20.92 3.86 -33.91
C HIS A 178 19.60 3.61 -33.15
N LEU A 179 19.35 4.41 -32.11
CA LEU A 179 18.05 4.57 -31.49
C LEU A 179 17.45 5.89 -31.96
N GLU A 180 16.41 5.82 -32.77
CA GLU A 180 15.68 6.98 -33.30
C GLU A 180 14.70 7.54 -32.25
N GLU A 181 14.39 8.84 -32.28
CA GLU A 181 13.51 9.49 -31.27
C GLU A 181 12.10 8.87 -31.16
N ASN A 182 11.63 8.25 -32.25
CA ASN A 182 10.36 7.53 -32.35
C ASN A 182 10.39 6.14 -31.67
N GLY A 183 11.58 5.65 -31.29
CA GLY A 183 11.88 4.33 -30.72
C GLY A 183 12.29 3.25 -31.73
N ASN A 184 12.46 3.59 -33.00
CA ASN A 184 12.91 2.68 -34.06
C ASN A 184 14.41 2.38 -33.95
N LEU A 185 14.83 1.27 -34.58
CA LEU A 185 16.21 0.75 -34.55
C LEU A 185 16.73 0.55 -35.98
N SER A 186 17.81 1.24 -36.34
CA SER A 186 18.46 1.18 -37.66
C SER A 186 19.98 0.93 -37.52
N ALA A 187 20.65 0.51 -38.58
CA ALA A 187 22.05 0.05 -38.51
C ALA A 187 23.07 1.21 -38.54
N ILE A 188 24.04 1.22 -37.62
CA ILE A 188 25.21 2.11 -37.69
C ILE A 188 26.23 1.49 -38.65
N GLY A 189 26.58 2.18 -39.74
CA GLY A 189 27.56 1.69 -40.72
C GLY A 189 27.20 0.32 -41.28
N LYS A 190 28.01 -0.70 -40.95
CA LYS A 190 27.76 -2.12 -41.33
C LYS A 190 26.64 -2.80 -40.51
N GLY A 191 26.17 -2.16 -39.44
CA GLY A 191 25.24 -2.70 -38.43
C GLY A 191 25.87 -3.64 -37.40
N TYR A 192 27.15 -4.03 -37.56
CA TYR A 192 27.86 -4.89 -36.63
C TYR A 192 29.38 -4.81 -36.75
N VAL A 193 30.05 -5.07 -35.63
CA VAL A 193 31.44 -5.56 -35.59
C VAL A 193 31.44 -7.08 -35.42
N GLN A 194 32.39 -7.73 -36.09
CA GLN A 194 32.58 -9.18 -36.05
C GLN A 194 33.58 -9.51 -34.94
N ASP A 195 33.23 -10.42 -34.05
CA ASP A 195 34.14 -11.01 -33.07
C ASP A 195 34.71 -12.35 -33.61
N ALA A 196 35.62 -12.96 -32.86
CA ALA A 196 36.20 -14.26 -33.17
C ALA A 196 35.14 -15.35 -33.39
N LYS A 197 35.38 -16.26 -34.33
CA LYS A 197 34.45 -17.35 -34.65
C LYS A 197 34.24 -18.24 -33.42
N ASP A 198 32.99 -18.64 -33.21
CA ASP A 198 32.48 -19.44 -32.10
C ASP A 198 32.71 -18.78 -30.72
N SER A 199 32.88 -17.45 -30.62
CA SER A 199 33.08 -16.78 -29.32
C SER A 199 31.78 -16.65 -28.52
N GLY A 200 30.67 -16.42 -29.22
CA GLY A 200 29.35 -16.19 -28.64
C GLY A 200 29.19 -14.87 -27.84
N PRO A 201 29.28 -13.67 -28.46
CA PRO A 201 29.14 -12.37 -27.80
C PRO A 201 27.84 -12.24 -26.99
N ARG A 202 27.96 -11.95 -25.69
CA ARG A 202 26.88 -12.17 -24.73
C ARG A 202 26.38 -10.89 -24.07
N HIS A 203 27.10 -10.36 -23.08
CA HIS A 203 26.75 -9.13 -22.35
C HIS A 203 27.80 -8.04 -22.63
N SER A 204 27.42 -6.76 -22.51
CA SER A 204 28.32 -5.62 -22.72
C SER A 204 28.30 -4.64 -21.54
N ALA A 205 29.46 -4.04 -21.24
CA ALA A 205 29.60 -2.85 -20.42
C ALA A 205 30.11 -1.67 -21.26
N ILE A 206 29.67 -0.45 -20.97
CA ILE A 206 30.15 0.79 -21.60
C ILE A 206 30.86 1.60 -20.51
N SER A 207 32.01 2.21 -20.82
CA SER A 207 32.73 3.04 -19.86
C SER A 207 31.93 4.30 -19.46
N PRO A 208 32.06 4.82 -18.23
CA PRO A 208 31.28 5.98 -17.79
C PRO A 208 31.51 7.26 -18.62
N ASP A 209 32.69 7.40 -19.23
CA ASP A 209 33.04 8.46 -20.17
C ASP A 209 32.49 8.25 -21.60
N ASN A 210 31.75 7.16 -21.83
CA ASN A 210 31.14 6.75 -23.09
C ASN A 210 32.14 6.46 -24.24
N ARG A 211 33.46 6.38 -23.99
CA ARG A 211 34.48 6.16 -25.03
C ARG A 211 34.71 4.69 -25.42
N PHE A 212 34.44 3.75 -24.53
CA PHE A 212 34.74 2.32 -24.74
C PHE A 212 33.54 1.42 -24.47
N LEU A 213 33.49 0.29 -25.18
CA LEU A 213 32.57 -0.81 -24.95
C LEU A 213 33.37 -2.10 -24.78
N TYR A 214 33.05 -2.87 -23.75
CA TYR A 214 33.62 -4.18 -23.45
C TYR A 214 32.52 -5.22 -23.59
N ASN A 215 32.64 -6.16 -24.55
CA ASN A 215 31.72 -7.29 -24.66
C ASN A 215 32.36 -8.56 -24.10
N LEU A 216 31.63 -9.28 -23.26
CA LEU A 216 31.99 -10.61 -22.75
C LEU A 216 31.32 -11.68 -23.61
N ALA A 217 32.10 -12.62 -24.13
CA ALA A 217 31.62 -13.71 -24.98
C ALA A 217 31.40 -15.01 -24.15
N GLU A 218 30.22 -15.64 -24.26
CA GLU A 218 29.81 -16.77 -23.39
C GLU A 218 30.67 -18.03 -23.58
N MET A 219 31.07 -18.32 -24.82
CA MET A 219 31.73 -19.59 -25.20
C MET A 219 33.26 -19.47 -25.20
N ALA A 220 33.82 -18.37 -25.70
CA ALA A 220 35.25 -18.11 -25.58
C ALA A 220 35.67 -17.61 -24.18
N GLY A 221 34.75 -17.01 -23.42
CA GLY A 221 35.03 -16.34 -22.15
C GLY A 221 35.94 -15.12 -22.27
N THR A 222 36.15 -14.63 -23.49
CA THR A 222 36.99 -13.48 -23.84
C THR A 222 36.25 -12.17 -23.63
N ILE A 223 37.01 -11.11 -23.33
CA ILE A 223 36.51 -9.74 -23.34
C ILE A 223 37.01 -9.04 -24.60
N ALA A 224 36.12 -8.62 -25.48
CA ALA A 224 36.45 -7.80 -26.64
C ALA A 224 36.25 -6.32 -26.33
N GLN A 225 37.32 -5.53 -26.43
CA GLN A 225 37.33 -4.08 -26.23
C GLN A 225 37.16 -3.36 -27.58
N TYR A 226 36.21 -2.43 -27.61
CA TYR A 226 35.94 -1.54 -28.73
C TYR A 226 36.02 -0.09 -28.27
N ARG A 227 36.62 0.77 -29.09
CA ARG A 227 36.54 2.23 -28.96
C ARG A 227 35.32 2.71 -29.75
N ARG A 228 34.49 3.53 -29.13
CA ARG A 228 33.33 4.17 -29.76
C ARG A 228 33.79 5.39 -30.56
N LEU A 229 33.16 5.62 -31.70
CA LEU A 229 33.22 6.87 -32.46
C LEU A 229 32.05 7.79 -32.07
N ASP A 230 32.13 9.07 -32.47
CA ASP A 230 31.13 10.09 -32.12
C ASP A 230 29.73 9.81 -32.72
N ASP A 231 29.67 9.06 -33.82
CA ASP A 231 28.44 8.57 -34.46
C ASP A 231 27.91 7.25 -33.87
N GLY A 232 28.67 6.65 -32.95
CA GLY A 232 28.37 5.37 -32.31
C GLY A 232 28.97 4.13 -32.99
N GLU A 233 29.73 4.23 -34.08
CA GLU A 233 30.41 3.06 -34.66
C GLU A 233 31.50 2.51 -33.70
N LEU A 234 31.64 1.18 -33.66
CA LEU A 234 32.63 0.48 -32.85
C LEU A 234 33.88 0.17 -33.67
N VAL A 235 35.04 0.58 -33.17
CA VAL A 235 36.35 0.17 -33.69
C VAL A 235 36.97 -0.81 -32.69
N HIS A 236 37.23 -2.05 -33.12
CA HIS A 236 37.92 -3.03 -32.28
C HIS A 236 39.32 -2.56 -31.90
N VAL A 237 39.70 -2.76 -30.64
CA VAL A 237 41.00 -2.36 -30.08
C VAL A 237 41.81 -3.59 -29.71
N LYS A 238 41.23 -4.48 -28.89
CA LYS A 238 41.96 -5.59 -28.24
C LYS A 238 40.97 -6.66 -27.77
N THR A 239 41.42 -7.90 -27.67
CA THR A 239 40.64 -8.99 -27.06
C THR A 239 41.48 -9.67 -25.97
N TYR A 240 40.89 -9.83 -24.79
CA TYR A 240 41.54 -10.39 -23.61
C TYR A 240 41.06 -11.85 -23.40
N PRO A 241 41.98 -12.78 -23.09
CA PRO A 241 41.64 -14.18 -22.84
C PRO A 241 40.85 -14.34 -21.53
N ASN A 242 40.11 -15.44 -21.42
CA ASN A 242 39.45 -15.81 -20.16
C ASN A 242 40.49 -16.09 -19.05
N ALA A 243 40.53 -15.23 -18.02
CA ALA A 243 41.55 -15.27 -16.97
C ALA A 243 41.59 -16.56 -16.11
N VAL A 244 40.48 -17.29 -16.02
CA VAL A 244 40.37 -18.50 -15.18
C VAL A 244 40.58 -19.79 -15.97
N ARG A 245 40.65 -19.72 -17.31
CA ARG A 245 40.71 -20.87 -18.20
C ARG A 245 41.80 -21.87 -17.84
N GLU A 246 43.05 -21.42 -17.74
CA GLU A 246 44.19 -22.31 -17.44
C GLU A 246 44.12 -22.84 -16.00
N ARG A 247 43.72 -21.99 -15.05
CA ARG A 247 43.65 -22.31 -13.62
C ARG A 247 42.69 -23.46 -13.30
N TYR A 248 41.57 -23.55 -14.03
CA TYR A 248 40.54 -24.57 -13.87
C TYR A 248 40.47 -25.55 -15.06
N SER A 249 41.46 -25.54 -15.96
CA SER A 249 41.55 -26.41 -17.14
C SER A 249 40.33 -26.35 -18.08
N LEU A 250 39.70 -25.17 -18.20
CA LEU A 250 38.50 -25.00 -19.01
C LEU A 250 38.81 -25.04 -20.52
N THR A 251 37.92 -25.67 -21.28
CA THR A 251 37.94 -25.74 -22.73
C THR A 251 36.89 -24.82 -23.34
N HIS A 252 37.00 -24.55 -24.63
CA HIS A 252 36.08 -23.67 -25.37
C HIS A 252 34.62 -24.12 -25.19
N GLY A 253 33.75 -23.17 -24.86
CA GLY A 253 32.32 -23.42 -24.66
C GLY A 253 31.57 -23.71 -25.95
N ILE A 254 30.33 -24.17 -25.84
CA ILE A 254 29.46 -24.55 -26.95
C ILE A 254 28.03 -24.06 -26.71
N GLU A 255 27.30 -23.82 -27.80
CA GLU A 255 25.89 -23.45 -27.73
C GLU A 255 25.07 -24.60 -27.12
N ARG A 256 24.33 -24.33 -26.05
CA ARG A 256 23.71 -25.38 -25.22
C ARG A 256 22.36 -25.90 -25.71
N THR A 257 21.83 -25.40 -26.83
CA THR A 257 20.50 -25.77 -27.35
C THR A 257 20.33 -27.27 -27.64
N ASN A 258 21.44 -27.99 -27.85
CA ASN A 258 21.45 -29.42 -28.18
C ASN A 258 22.50 -30.24 -27.39
N PHE A 259 23.09 -29.70 -26.31
CA PHE A 259 24.19 -30.40 -25.63
C PHE A 259 23.72 -31.36 -24.53
N THR A 260 24.17 -32.62 -24.60
CA THR A 260 23.81 -33.73 -23.70
C THR A 260 25.01 -34.38 -23.00
N GLY A 261 26.22 -33.83 -23.16
CA GLY A 261 27.43 -34.31 -22.51
C GLY A 261 27.69 -33.67 -21.14
N ASP A 262 28.83 -33.98 -20.53
CA ASP A 262 29.33 -33.25 -19.37
C ASP A 262 29.73 -31.82 -19.77
N ALA A 263 29.28 -30.84 -18.98
CA ALA A 263 29.58 -29.43 -19.18
C ALA A 263 30.55 -28.85 -18.13
N SER A 264 31.05 -29.65 -17.18
CA SER A 264 31.86 -29.17 -16.05
C SER A 264 33.27 -28.68 -16.42
N HIS A 265 33.68 -28.89 -17.67
CA HIS A 265 34.97 -28.49 -18.21
C HIS A 265 34.87 -27.41 -19.32
N LEU A 266 33.66 -26.91 -19.60
CA LEU A 266 33.40 -25.92 -20.67
C LEU A 266 33.33 -24.50 -20.09
N ILE A 267 33.97 -23.53 -20.73
CA ILE A 267 33.79 -22.10 -20.42
C ILE A 267 32.30 -21.74 -20.58
N TRP A 268 31.77 -21.01 -19.60
CA TRP A 268 30.39 -20.54 -19.61
C TRP A 268 30.26 -19.15 -18.97
N ALA A 269 31.03 -18.19 -19.51
CA ALA A 269 31.05 -16.81 -19.02
C ALA A 269 29.65 -16.16 -19.08
N ALA A 270 29.33 -15.26 -18.14
CA ALA A 270 28.00 -14.67 -18.04
C ALA A 270 27.98 -13.14 -18.03
N ASP A 271 28.09 -12.49 -16.88
CA ASP A 271 27.78 -11.06 -16.76
C ASP A 271 29.04 -10.20 -16.64
N ILE A 272 28.94 -8.93 -17.03
CA ILE A 272 30.04 -7.97 -17.09
C ILE A 272 29.58 -6.62 -16.56
N ARG A 273 30.34 -6.06 -15.62
CA ARG A 273 30.07 -4.74 -15.02
C ARG A 273 31.37 -3.94 -14.92
N ILE A 274 31.24 -2.62 -14.99
CA ILE A 274 32.31 -1.66 -14.74
C ILE A 274 31.88 -0.74 -13.59
N THR A 275 32.81 -0.30 -12.75
CA THR A 275 32.52 0.61 -11.63
C THR A 275 32.10 2.00 -12.12
N PRO A 276 31.36 2.78 -11.29
CA PRO A 276 30.92 4.14 -11.66
C PRO A 276 32.07 5.13 -11.94
N ASP A 277 33.26 4.90 -11.36
CA ASP A 277 34.49 5.66 -11.64
C ASP A 277 35.24 5.19 -12.90
N GLY A 278 34.79 4.09 -13.52
CA GLY A 278 35.36 3.52 -14.73
C GLY A 278 36.63 2.68 -14.52
N ARG A 279 37.17 2.59 -13.30
CA ARG A 279 38.50 1.99 -13.04
C ARG A 279 38.53 0.47 -12.97
N TRP A 280 37.44 -0.18 -12.57
CA TRP A 280 37.42 -1.61 -12.31
C TRP A 280 36.33 -2.31 -13.11
N LEU A 281 36.70 -3.38 -13.81
CA LEU A 281 35.81 -4.18 -14.63
C LEU A 281 35.78 -5.63 -14.11
N TYR A 282 34.58 -6.16 -13.88
CA TYR A 282 34.35 -7.49 -13.33
C TYR A 282 33.53 -8.35 -14.30
N VAL A 283 33.90 -9.64 -14.41
CA VAL A 283 33.21 -10.65 -15.24
C VAL A 283 32.98 -11.94 -14.47
N THR A 284 31.85 -12.62 -14.71
CA THR A 284 31.55 -13.93 -14.09
C THR A 284 31.79 -15.11 -15.02
N GLU A 285 32.22 -16.25 -14.45
CA GLU A 285 32.36 -17.53 -15.13
C GLU A 285 31.59 -18.63 -14.37
N ARG A 286 30.57 -19.21 -15.02
CA ARG A 286 29.59 -20.09 -14.36
C ARG A 286 30.12 -21.48 -14.04
N THR A 287 31.08 -22.00 -14.79
CA THR A 287 31.54 -23.39 -14.64
C THR A 287 32.50 -23.53 -13.46
N SER A 288 33.52 -22.67 -13.39
CA SER A 288 34.45 -22.56 -12.26
C SER A 288 33.83 -21.91 -11.01
N SER A 289 32.68 -21.23 -11.17
CA SER A 289 32.06 -20.40 -10.13
C SER A 289 32.97 -19.29 -9.61
N THR A 290 33.45 -18.46 -10.54
CA THR A 290 34.39 -17.36 -10.23
C THR A 290 33.93 -16.00 -10.76
N VAL A 291 34.45 -14.94 -10.12
CA VAL A 291 34.56 -13.59 -10.69
C VAL A 291 36.02 -13.32 -11.04
N ALA A 292 36.30 -12.73 -12.20
CA ALA A 292 37.60 -12.15 -12.53
C ALA A 292 37.48 -10.61 -12.61
N GLY A 293 38.50 -9.90 -12.13
CA GLY A 293 38.53 -8.43 -12.04
C GLY A 293 39.75 -7.84 -12.72
N TYR A 294 39.56 -6.70 -13.38
CA TYR A 294 40.57 -6.00 -14.18
C TYR A 294 40.62 -4.51 -13.80
N GLU A 295 41.82 -3.93 -13.77
CA GLU A 295 42.01 -2.48 -13.86
C GLU A 295 41.79 -2.04 -15.31
N VAL A 296 41.17 -0.87 -15.48
CA VAL A 296 40.93 -0.22 -16.76
C VAL A 296 41.85 1.00 -16.86
N ASP A 297 42.75 1.05 -17.84
CA ASP A 297 43.57 2.24 -18.08
C ASP A 297 42.70 3.43 -18.51
N GLU A 298 42.78 4.54 -17.78
CA GLU A 298 41.97 5.74 -18.01
C GLU A 298 42.18 6.31 -19.43
N SER A 299 43.38 6.22 -20.00
CA SER A 299 43.66 6.84 -21.30
C SER A 299 43.14 6.02 -22.48
N SER A 300 43.33 4.70 -22.44
CA SER A 300 43.24 3.77 -23.57
C SER A 300 42.13 2.73 -23.42
N GLY A 301 41.55 2.59 -22.23
CA GLY A 301 40.60 1.53 -21.88
C GLY A 301 41.20 0.13 -21.83
N GLU A 302 42.53 -0.02 -21.87
CA GLU A 302 43.13 -1.36 -21.83
C GLU A 302 42.93 -2.03 -20.46
N LEU A 303 42.71 -3.35 -20.47
CA LEU A 303 42.42 -4.15 -19.29
C LEU A 303 43.67 -4.87 -18.75
N THR A 304 43.97 -4.65 -17.47
CA THR A 304 45.04 -5.37 -16.74
C THR A 304 44.40 -6.26 -15.67
N LEU A 305 44.69 -7.57 -15.69
CA LEU A 305 44.11 -8.51 -14.72
C LEU A 305 44.61 -8.23 -13.30
N VAL A 306 43.67 -7.92 -12.39
CA VAL A 306 43.93 -7.79 -10.94
C VAL A 306 43.93 -9.15 -10.28
N GLY A 307 42.96 -10.01 -10.61
CA GLY A 307 42.82 -11.32 -10.00
C GLY A 307 41.49 -11.99 -10.32
N PHE A 308 41.24 -13.12 -9.65
CA PHE A 308 39.98 -13.83 -9.69
C PHE A 308 39.68 -14.49 -8.33
N TRP A 309 38.41 -14.68 -8.04
CA TRP A 309 37.90 -15.14 -6.75
C TRP A 309 36.82 -16.20 -6.94
N GLU A 310 36.81 -17.23 -6.10
CA GLU A 310 35.70 -18.20 -6.01
C GLU A 310 34.50 -17.54 -5.31
N VAL A 311 33.30 -17.78 -5.82
CA VAL A 311 32.05 -17.09 -5.41
C VAL A 311 30.84 -18.05 -5.39
N GLU A 312 29.63 -17.50 -5.28
CA GLU A 312 28.35 -18.22 -5.26
C GLU A 312 28.21 -19.17 -6.47
N LYS A 313 27.75 -20.39 -6.23
CA LYS A 313 27.75 -21.45 -7.26
C LYS A 313 26.96 -21.08 -8.50
N GLN A 314 27.63 -21.16 -9.66
CA GLN A 314 27.12 -20.82 -10.98
C GLN A 314 26.73 -19.32 -11.11
N PRO A 315 27.69 -18.38 -10.94
CA PRO A 315 27.44 -16.94 -10.87
C PRO A 315 26.99 -16.36 -12.21
N ARG A 316 25.70 -16.03 -12.32
CA ARG A 316 25.09 -15.58 -13.58
C ARG A 316 24.88 -14.07 -13.69
N GLY A 317 24.62 -13.40 -12.58
CA GLY A 317 24.32 -11.97 -12.56
C GLY A 317 25.12 -11.27 -11.48
N ILE A 318 25.72 -10.12 -11.83
CA ILE A 318 26.42 -9.25 -10.89
C ILE A 318 25.89 -7.82 -10.97
N ALA A 319 25.89 -7.14 -9.83
CA ALA A 319 25.64 -5.70 -9.74
C ALA A 319 26.77 -5.02 -8.99
N VAL A 320 27.15 -3.83 -9.42
CA VAL A 320 28.02 -2.91 -8.67
C VAL A 320 27.13 -1.83 -8.08
N ASP A 321 27.33 -1.48 -6.82
CA ASP A 321 26.55 -0.43 -6.16
C ASP A 321 26.85 0.98 -6.72
N ALA A 322 26.04 1.97 -6.35
CA ALA A 322 26.18 3.33 -6.89
C ALA A 322 27.46 4.06 -6.46
N THR A 323 28.14 3.62 -5.40
CA THR A 323 29.43 4.16 -4.95
C THR A 323 30.63 3.47 -5.60
N GLY A 324 30.46 2.26 -6.16
CA GLY A 324 31.56 1.42 -6.63
C GLY A 324 32.35 0.70 -5.52
N SER A 325 31.83 0.69 -4.29
CA SER A 325 32.46 0.05 -3.13
C SER A 325 32.13 -1.44 -2.99
N TRP A 326 31.06 -1.90 -3.62
CA TRP A 326 30.46 -3.22 -3.40
C TRP A 326 30.08 -3.90 -4.71
N LEU A 327 30.59 -5.12 -4.91
CA LEU A 327 30.11 -6.06 -5.91
C LEU A 327 29.15 -7.05 -5.25
N LEU A 328 27.97 -7.23 -5.84
CA LEU A 328 26.95 -8.18 -5.40
C LEU A 328 26.79 -9.28 -6.45
N VAL A 329 26.75 -10.54 -6.02
CA VAL A 329 26.91 -11.71 -6.89
C VAL A 329 25.76 -12.71 -6.68
N THR A 330 25.15 -13.17 -7.78
CA THR A 330 23.99 -14.09 -7.78
C THR A 330 24.32 -15.38 -8.53
N GLY A 331 24.08 -16.53 -7.90
CA GLY A 331 24.38 -17.86 -8.45
C GLY A 331 23.14 -18.72 -8.70
N GLU A 332 22.99 -19.24 -9.93
CA GLU A 332 21.86 -20.10 -10.35
C GLU A 332 21.74 -21.38 -9.50
N LYS A 333 22.84 -21.82 -8.84
CA LYS A 333 22.90 -22.97 -7.92
C LYS A 333 23.24 -22.58 -6.47
N SER A 334 23.13 -21.30 -6.13
CA SER A 334 23.29 -20.81 -4.77
C SER A 334 21.98 -20.87 -3.97
N ARG A 335 22.09 -20.70 -2.65
CA ARG A 335 20.98 -20.35 -1.74
C ARG A 335 21.16 -18.99 -1.09
N VAL A 336 22.25 -18.31 -1.42
CA VAL A 336 22.62 -16.98 -0.93
C VAL A 336 23.08 -16.07 -2.07
N VAL A 337 22.92 -14.77 -1.85
CA VAL A 337 23.54 -13.69 -2.62
C VAL A 337 24.72 -13.19 -1.78
N GLY A 338 25.90 -13.10 -2.40
CA GLY A 338 27.11 -12.62 -1.74
C GLY A 338 27.34 -11.14 -1.98
N SER A 339 27.97 -10.48 -1.00
CA SER A 339 28.50 -9.12 -1.11
C SER A 339 30.01 -9.12 -0.89
N TYR A 340 30.71 -8.41 -1.77
CA TYR A 340 32.17 -8.35 -1.83
C TYR A 340 32.61 -6.89 -1.85
N ARG A 341 33.47 -6.50 -0.90
CA ARG A 341 34.10 -5.18 -0.92
C ARG A 341 35.03 -5.10 -2.11
N ILE A 342 34.87 -4.06 -2.91
CA ILE A 342 35.86 -3.60 -3.89
C ILE A 342 36.87 -2.74 -3.14
N ASP A 343 38.15 -3.13 -3.17
CA ASP A 343 39.23 -2.24 -2.74
C ASP A 343 39.44 -1.14 -3.78
N GLY A 344 39.14 0.12 -3.41
CA GLY A 344 39.16 1.24 -4.34
C GLY A 344 40.55 1.63 -4.88
N GLN A 345 41.64 1.10 -4.32
CA GLN A 345 43.00 1.35 -4.82
C GLN A 345 43.48 0.25 -5.77
N THR A 346 43.11 -1.00 -5.51
CA THR A 346 43.68 -2.19 -6.17
C THR A 346 42.68 -3.05 -6.94
N GLY A 347 41.37 -2.81 -6.83
CA GLY A 347 40.31 -3.58 -7.48
C GLY A 347 40.08 -4.97 -6.89
N VAL A 348 40.80 -5.32 -5.83
CA VAL A 348 40.73 -6.63 -5.19
C VAL A 348 39.38 -6.81 -4.49
N LEU A 349 38.71 -7.94 -4.76
CA LEU A 349 37.50 -8.31 -4.05
C LEU A 349 37.82 -8.98 -2.71
N LYS A 350 37.03 -8.64 -1.69
CA LYS A 350 37.02 -9.33 -0.39
C LYS A 350 35.58 -9.62 0.03
N ALA A 351 35.24 -10.89 0.25
CA ALA A 351 33.93 -11.29 0.77
C ALA A 351 33.62 -10.56 2.08
N ALA A 352 32.39 -10.06 2.20
CA ALA A 352 31.95 -9.18 3.28
C ALA A 352 30.68 -9.69 3.98
N GLY A 353 29.71 -10.20 3.22
CA GLY A 353 28.50 -10.83 3.75
C GLY A 353 27.82 -11.75 2.74
N GLU A 354 26.85 -12.50 3.23
CA GLU A 354 25.93 -13.31 2.42
C GLU A 354 24.51 -13.19 3.00
N ALA A 355 23.49 -13.32 2.15
CA ALA A 355 22.09 -13.35 2.60
C ALA A 355 21.24 -14.32 1.77
N GLY A 356 20.29 -14.99 2.43
CA GLY A 356 19.44 -16.00 1.80
C GLY A 356 18.60 -15.45 0.64
N CYS A 357 18.45 -16.25 -0.42
CA CYS A 357 17.67 -15.91 -1.62
C CYS A 357 16.72 -17.05 -2.03
N GLY A 358 15.91 -16.78 -3.07
CA GLY A 358 15.12 -17.81 -3.72
C GLY A 358 15.96 -18.74 -4.60
N GLU A 359 15.29 -19.69 -5.24
CA GLU A 359 15.91 -20.65 -6.16
C GLU A 359 16.11 -20.05 -7.55
N ASP A 360 17.28 -20.31 -8.13
CA ASP A 360 17.70 -19.80 -9.45
C ASP A 360 17.86 -18.27 -9.45
N ALA A 361 18.65 -17.78 -8.49
CA ALA A 361 19.04 -16.38 -8.36
C ALA A 361 19.99 -15.99 -9.51
N ASN A 362 19.52 -15.17 -10.44
CA ASN A 362 20.13 -15.04 -11.77
C ASN A 362 20.36 -13.61 -12.28
N TRP A 363 19.88 -12.60 -11.55
CA TRP A 363 20.03 -11.18 -11.89
C TRP A 363 20.05 -10.34 -10.61
N ALA A 364 20.79 -9.23 -10.63
CA ALA A 364 20.80 -8.24 -9.55
C ALA A 364 20.74 -6.82 -10.11
N VAL A 365 20.04 -5.92 -9.40
CA VAL A 365 20.12 -4.47 -9.62
C VAL A 365 20.11 -3.72 -8.29
N THR A 366 20.79 -2.57 -8.24
CA THR A 366 20.88 -1.72 -7.04
C THR A 366 20.31 -0.34 -7.28
N THR A 367 19.47 0.14 -6.36
CA THR A 367 19.03 1.54 -6.29
C THR A 367 19.45 2.16 -4.95
N VAL A 368 19.38 3.48 -4.85
CA VAL A 368 19.74 4.23 -3.64
C VAL A 368 18.57 5.13 -3.28
N SER A 369 18.13 5.12 -2.02
CA SER A 369 17.11 6.05 -1.52
C SER A 369 17.56 7.49 -1.82
N LYS A 370 16.73 8.31 -2.48
CA LYS A 370 17.09 9.67 -2.88
C LYS A 370 17.18 10.64 -1.69
N GLY A 371 18.26 10.54 -0.91
CA GLY A 371 18.68 11.58 0.02
C GLY A 371 19.07 12.84 -0.75
N ARG A 372 18.41 13.97 -0.47
CA ARG A 372 18.60 15.21 -1.22
C ARG A 372 19.83 15.97 -0.70
N TRP A 373 21.02 15.62 -1.20
CA TRP A 373 22.26 16.32 -0.91
C TRP A 373 22.20 17.81 -1.30
N VAL A 374 22.26 18.70 -0.31
CA VAL A 374 22.36 20.15 -0.51
C VAL A 374 23.81 20.59 -0.32
N LEU A 375 24.62 20.50 -1.37
CA LEU A 375 26.00 20.97 -1.38
C LEU A 375 26.05 22.50 -1.55
N THR A 376 26.19 23.24 -0.44
CA THR A 376 26.29 24.70 -0.41
C THR A 376 27.71 25.20 -0.77
N SER A 377 28.08 25.09 -2.05
CA SER A 377 29.36 25.61 -2.53
C SER A 377 29.35 27.16 -2.64
N THR A 378 29.91 27.85 -1.64
CA THR A 378 30.98 28.87 -1.83
C THR A 378 31.27 29.64 -0.54
N SER A 379 32.53 29.62 -0.10
CA SER A 379 33.01 30.49 0.97
C SER A 379 33.22 31.92 0.45
N ARG A 380 32.37 32.88 0.85
CA ARG A 380 32.69 34.32 0.75
C ARG A 380 32.38 35.05 2.05
N VAL A 381 33.42 35.18 2.88
CA VAL A 381 33.42 36.07 4.04
C VAL A 381 33.22 37.51 3.58
N ARG A 382 32.25 38.21 4.20
CA ARG A 382 32.21 39.67 4.27
C ARG A 382 32.00 40.09 5.72
N LEU A 383 33.04 40.64 6.34
CA LEU A 383 32.87 41.42 7.56
C LEU A 383 32.11 42.70 7.21
N MET A 384 31.15 43.09 8.05
CA MET A 384 30.65 44.46 8.10
C MET A 384 31.43 45.23 9.16
N SER A 385 32.00 46.37 8.77
CA SER A 385 32.55 47.36 9.71
C SER A 385 31.45 48.36 10.09
N ALA A 386 31.39 48.76 11.36
CA ALA A 386 30.33 49.60 11.91
C ALA A 386 30.76 51.07 12.10
N MET A 387 29.79 51.99 12.03
CA MET A 387 29.75 53.35 12.61
C MET A 387 28.26 53.74 12.70
N HIS A 388 27.69 54.08 13.88
CA HIS A 388 27.71 55.39 14.56
C HIS A 388 26.92 56.49 13.79
N ILE A 389 26.09 57.36 14.40
CA ILE A 389 25.49 57.46 15.76
C ILE A 389 24.31 58.48 15.70
N GLY A 390 23.39 58.49 16.68
CA GLY A 390 22.32 59.50 16.87
C GLY A 390 20.94 58.86 17.09
N GLU A 391 20.28 58.97 18.26
CA GLU A 391 19.61 60.18 18.84
C GLU A 391 18.47 60.72 17.94
N LYS A 392 17.22 60.91 18.40
CA LYS A 392 16.60 60.84 19.76
C LYS A 392 15.05 60.79 19.64
N ASP A 393 14.22 60.47 20.64
CA ASP A 393 14.47 60.01 22.03
C ASP A 393 14.03 58.51 22.21
N GLY A 394 12.91 58.05 22.80
CA GLY A 394 11.75 58.71 23.45
C GLY A 394 10.75 57.72 24.12
N GLU A 395 11.04 57.36 25.38
CA GLU A 395 10.19 56.85 26.49
C GLU A 395 8.83 56.14 26.18
N ASN A 396 8.68 54.83 26.48
CA ASN A 396 8.52 54.41 27.88
C ASN A 396 8.84 52.94 28.25
N ALA A 397 9.29 52.84 29.51
CA ALA A 397 9.32 51.74 30.47
C ALA A 397 8.09 50.76 30.49
N LEU A 398 8.14 49.55 31.07
CA LEU A 398 9.24 48.79 31.73
C LEU A 398 8.91 47.28 31.89
N SER A 399 9.93 46.52 32.33
CA SER A 399 9.86 45.26 33.11
C SER A 399 9.09 44.05 32.55
N TRP A 400 9.85 43.09 32.00
CA TRP A 400 9.52 41.68 32.20
C TRP A 400 9.82 41.27 33.65
N SER A 401 8.91 40.55 34.29
CA SER A 401 9.14 39.92 35.59
C SER A 401 8.82 38.43 35.52
N ARG A 402 9.55 37.61 36.29
CA ARG A 402 9.37 36.16 36.29
C ARG A 402 8.08 35.76 36.98
N ARG A 403 7.36 34.80 36.41
CA ARG A 403 6.67 33.76 37.20
C ARG A 403 7.04 32.38 36.67
N SER A 404 7.49 31.54 37.59
CA SER A 404 7.47 30.10 37.47
C SER A 404 6.08 29.57 37.82
N ASP A 405 5.93 28.24 37.76
CA ASP A 405 4.89 27.48 38.47
C ASP A 405 3.44 27.69 37.97
N TYR A 406 3.09 26.95 36.92
CA TYR A 406 1.72 26.47 36.71
C TYR A 406 1.74 24.98 36.37
N HIS A 407 1.10 24.17 37.21
CA HIS A 407 0.57 22.88 36.79
C HIS A 407 -0.70 23.16 35.97
N ALA A 408 -0.79 22.65 34.75
CA ALA A 408 -1.97 22.80 33.91
C ALA A 408 -3.01 21.72 34.26
N ASP A 409 -4.18 22.15 34.73
CA ASP A 409 -5.40 21.34 34.81
C ASP A 409 -5.99 21.23 33.38
N PRO A 410 -6.42 20.06 32.87
CA PRO A 410 -6.86 19.91 31.46
C PRO A 410 -8.12 20.69 31.03
N THR A 411 -8.62 21.60 31.85
CA THR A 411 -9.87 22.35 31.64
C THR A 411 -9.70 23.78 31.14
N ASP A 412 -8.47 24.32 31.10
CA ASP A 412 -8.22 25.78 31.00
C ASP A 412 -7.98 26.32 29.58
N ASN A 413 -8.08 25.48 28.54
CA ASN A 413 -8.11 25.93 27.14
C ASN A 413 -9.53 26.43 26.79
N ASP A 414 -9.67 27.67 26.31
CA ASP A 414 -10.95 28.24 25.88
C ASP A 414 -11.57 27.42 24.73
N PRO A 415 -12.73 26.76 24.91
CA PRO A 415 -13.35 25.94 23.87
C PRO A 415 -14.06 26.76 22.76
N SER A 416 -13.73 28.05 22.60
CA SER A 416 -14.28 28.92 21.55
C SER A 416 -13.41 29.05 20.29
N ASP A 417 -12.10 28.86 20.38
CA ASP A 417 -11.25 28.81 19.20
C ASP A 417 -11.49 27.54 18.36
N PRO A 418 -11.32 27.61 17.01
CA PRO A 418 -11.29 26.42 16.17
C PRO A 418 -10.06 25.56 16.51
N MET A 419 -10.07 24.28 16.12
CA MET A 419 -8.91 23.41 16.34
C MET A 419 -7.78 23.86 15.39
N ASP A 420 -6.82 24.63 15.92
CA ASP A 420 -5.71 25.20 15.16
C ASP A 420 -4.63 24.14 14.85
N VAL A 421 -3.63 24.55 14.07
CA VAL A 421 -2.45 23.78 13.71
C VAL A 421 -1.24 24.41 14.40
N CYS A 422 -0.53 23.63 15.22
CA CYS A 422 0.61 24.12 15.99
C CYS A 422 1.69 24.74 15.08
N GLU A 423 2.48 25.66 15.64
CA GLU A 423 3.48 26.43 14.89
C GLU A 423 4.42 25.55 14.06
N THR A 424 4.83 24.38 14.57
CA THR A 424 5.63 23.41 13.82
C THR A 424 4.91 22.93 12.56
N CYS A 425 3.67 22.46 12.67
CA CYS A 425 2.88 22.04 11.50
C CYS A 425 2.51 23.23 10.59
N ARG A 426 2.27 24.43 11.13
CA ARG A 426 1.95 25.62 10.35
C ARG A 426 3.13 26.01 9.46
N THR A 427 4.29 26.24 10.06
CA THR A 427 5.52 26.65 9.36
C THR A 427 6.10 25.55 8.48
N SER A 428 6.04 24.28 8.91
CA SER A 428 6.66 23.16 8.16
C SER A 428 5.76 22.59 7.07
N ILE A 429 4.42 22.71 7.18
CA ILE A 429 3.44 22.13 6.24
C ILE A 429 2.70 23.23 5.49
N LEU A 430 1.88 24.00 6.21
CA LEU A 430 0.87 24.88 5.63
C LEU A 430 1.47 26.04 4.83
N ASP A 431 2.49 26.69 5.39
CA ASP A 431 3.17 27.84 4.76
C ASP A 431 3.99 27.42 3.52
N HIS A 432 4.23 26.12 3.34
CA HIS A 432 4.98 25.55 2.22
C HIS A 432 4.11 25.03 1.06
N LEU A 433 2.79 24.92 1.24
CA LEU A 433 1.85 24.48 0.19
C LEU A 433 1.91 25.33 -1.09
N GLN A 434 2.22 26.63 -0.96
CA GLN A 434 2.37 27.55 -2.09
C GLN A 434 3.54 27.20 -3.04
N TYR A 435 4.56 26.46 -2.58
CA TYR A 435 5.81 26.28 -3.32
C TYR A 435 5.82 25.06 -4.26
N TYR A 436 4.73 24.29 -4.34
CA TYR A 436 4.59 23.10 -5.21
C TYR A 436 5.82 22.15 -5.11
N ARG A 437 6.17 21.76 -3.88
CA ARG A 437 7.29 20.85 -3.60
C ARG A 437 6.82 19.41 -3.45
N ASP A 438 7.16 18.57 -4.41
CA ASP A 438 7.14 17.11 -4.28
C ASP A 438 8.37 16.63 -3.45
N SER A 439 8.50 17.09 -2.21
CA SER A 439 9.57 16.65 -1.30
C SER A 439 9.08 16.47 0.12
N ALA A 440 9.29 15.28 0.67
CA ALA A 440 8.94 14.95 2.03
C ALA A 440 9.82 15.72 3.03
N GLU A 441 9.24 16.69 3.75
CA GLU A 441 9.96 17.50 4.73
C GLU A 441 9.69 17.00 6.16
N GLU A 442 10.73 17.01 7.00
CA GLU A 442 10.71 16.43 8.35
C GLU A 442 10.33 17.47 9.41
N TYR A 443 9.39 17.09 10.27
CA TYR A 443 8.86 17.93 11.34
C TYR A 443 8.52 17.09 12.59
N HIS A 444 8.40 17.75 13.75
CA HIS A 444 8.44 17.11 15.08
C HIS A 444 9.57 16.08 15.21
N ASN A 445 10.79 16.58 15.41
CA ASN A 445 11.99 15.73 15.47
C ASN A 445 12.18 15.01 16.83
N THR A 446 11.23 15.15 17.77
CA THR A 446 11.19 14.42 19.04
C THR A 446 9.76 14.03 19.39
N LEU A 447 9.60 12.89 20.08
CA LEU A 447 8.32 12.43 20.60
C LEU A 447 7.67 13.48 21.51
N GLU A 448 8.47 14.16 22.33
CA GLU A 448 8.00 15.20 23.25
C GLU A 448 7.40 16.40 22.51
N SER A 449 8.00 16.86 21.41
CA SER A 449 7.44 17.94 20.59
C SER A 449 6.13 17.54 19.90
N PHE A 450 6.01 16.27 19.49
CA PHE A 450 4.78 15.74 18.92
C PHE A 450 3.66 15.63 19.96
N ILE A 451 3.92 14.99 21.12
CA ILE A 451 2.92 14.82 22.19
C ILE A 451 2.49 16.17 22.77
N GLU A 452 3.43 17.10 23.03
CA GLU A 452 3.09 18.46 23.47
C GLU A 452 2.16 19.17 22.46
N SER A 453 2.32 18.90 21.16
CA SER A 453 1.44 19.45 20.11
C SER A 453 0.09 18.74 20.02
N VAL A 454 0.00 17.45 20.38
CA VAL A 454 -1.27 16.72 20.53
C VAL A 454 -2.04 17.26 21.73
N ASP A 455 -1.37 17.47 22.87
CA ASP A 455 -1.96 17.96 24.11
C ASP A 455 -2.42 19.42 24.00
N LYS A 456 -1.69 20.25 23.25
CA LYS A 456 -2.12 21.60 22.81
C LYS A 456 -3.25 21.58 21.76
N GLY A 457 -3.71 20.39 21.35
CA GLY A 457 -4.89 20.23 20.51
C GLY A 457 -4.67 20.38 19.01
N CYS A 458 -3.44 20.36 18.50
CA CYS A 458 -3.16 20.50 17.06
C CYS A 458 -3.92 19.47 16.22
N TYR A 459 -4.77 19.90 15.29
CA TYR A 459 -5.61 19.01 14.48
C TYR A 459 -4.79 17.93 13.75
N ILE A 460 -3.71 18.34 13.08
CA ILE A 460 -2.85 17.44 12.31
C ILE A 460 -2.19 16.39 13.22
N CYS A 461 -1.59 16.82 14.33
CA CYS A 461 -0.90 15.91 15.25
C CYS A 461 -1.89 14.98 15.95
N ARG A 462 -3.07 15.48 16.34
CA ARG A 462 -4.13 14.68 16.97
C ARG A 462 -4.70 13.64 16.01
N SER A 463 -4.94 13.97 14.74
CA SER A 463 -5.36 13.00 13.72
C SER A 463 -4.32 11.89 13.52
N LEU A 464 -3.02 12.23 13.51
CA LEU A 464 -1.95 11.24 13.41
C LEU A 464 -1.85 10.38 14.68
N TYR A 465 -1.89 10.99 15.87
CA TYR A 465 -1.87 10.29 17.16
C TYR A 465 -3.04 9.28 17.29
N LEU A 466 -4.20 9.63 16.74
CA LEU A 466 -5.35 8.72 16.68
C LEU A 466 -5.14 7.49 15.78
N THR A 467 -4.08 7.41 14.96
CA THR A 467 -3.71 6.17 14.22
C THR A 467 -2.88 5.18 15.03
N ILE A 468 -2.17 5.65 16.07
CA ILE A 468 -1.35 4.80 16.95
C ILE A 468 -2.28 3.81 17.68
N PRO A 469 -1.97 2.51 17.80
CA PRO A 469 -2.75 1.57 18.62
C PRO A 469 -2.86 2.01 20.09
N SER A 470 -3.96 1.69 20.77
CA SER A 470 -4.21 2.03 22.19
C SER A 470 -3.02 1.68 23.08
N ASP A 471 -2.59 0.43 22.97
CA ASP A 471 -1.57 -0.20 23.81
C ASP A 471 -0.20 0.46 23.58
N THR A 472 0.05 0.90 22.34
CA THR A 472 1.25 1.69 21.99
C THR A 472 1.15 3.13 22.53
N ARG A 473 -0.04 3.75 22.59
CA ARG A 473 -0.20 5.07 23.22
C ARG A 473 0.10 5.02 24.72
N GLU A 474 -0.31 3.97 25.42
CA GLU A 474 -0.02 3.80 26.85
C GLU A 474 1.50 3.76 27.11
N VAL A 475 2.26 3.02 26.30
CA VAL A 475 3.74 2.99 26.34
C VAL A 475 4.37 4.36 26.04
N LEU A 476 3.81 5.12 25.09
CA LEU A 476 4.30 6.46 24.75
C LEU A 476 4.03 7.48 25.87
N LEU A 477 2.87 7.40 26.53
CA LEU A 477 2.51 8.25 27.67
C LEU A 477 3.36 7.93 28.91
N ALA A 478 3.80 6.69 29.07
CA ALA A 478 4.77 6.29 30.11
C ALA A 478 6.20 6.83 29.87
N LYS A 479 6.50 7.32 28.65
CA LYS A 479 7.84 7.73 28.19
C LYS A 479 8.89 6.61 28.25
N GLU A 480 8.48 5.34 28.17
CA GLU A 480 9.37 4.16 28.28
C GLU A 480 9.96 3.69 26.93
N SER A 481 9.95 4.54 25.89
CA SER A 481 10.37 4.15 24.53
C SER A 481 11.41 5.11 23.92
N ASP A 482 12.58 4.56 23.58
CA ASP A 482 13.63 5.24 22.80
C ASP A 482 13.33 5.31 21.29
N THR A 483 12.22 4.74 20.82
CA THR A 483 11.95 4.54 19.38
C THR A 483 10.90 5.51 18.82
N TYR A 484 11.37 6.71 18.44
CA TYR A 484 10.60 7.71 17.71
C TYR A 484 11.37 8.21 16.49
N HIS A 485 10.73 8.25 15.34
CA HIS A 485 11.28 8.82 14.10
C HIS A 485 10.53 10.12 13.74
N SER A 486 11.22 11.05 13.09
CA SER A 486 10.66 12.29 12.57
C SER A 486 9.44 12.03 11.67
N LEU A 487 8.43 12.89 11.80
CA LEU A 487 7.25 12.84 10.95
C LEU A 487 7.56 13.50 9.62
N LYS A 488 7.03 12.94 8.53
CA LYS A 488 7.22 13.46 7.18
C LYS A 488 5.87 13.77 6.58
N TRP A 489 5.80 14.79 5.74
CA TRP A 489 4.58 15.13 5.01
C TRP A 489 4.90 15.34 3.53
N SER A 490 3.97 15.01 2.64
CA SER A 490 4.08 15.26 1.20
C SER A 490 2.79 15.88 0.66
N TYR A 491 2.89 16.88 -0.19
CA TYR A 491 1.74 17.49 -0.86
C TYR A 491 1.42 16.78 -2.18
N HIS A 492 0.14 16.55 -2.46
CA HIS A 492 -0.34 15.87 -3.66
C HIS A 492 -1.35 16.77 -4.41
N PRO A 493 -0.87 17.82 -5.12
CA PRO A 493 -1.73 18.83 -5.77
C PRO A 493 -2.54 18.32 -6.97
N SER A 494 -2.25 17.12 -7.46
CA SER A 494 -2.92 16.48 -8.60
C SER A 494 -4.25 15.79 -8.27
N PHE A 495 -4.55 15.62 -6.98
CA PHE A 495 -5.82 15.05 -6.51
C PHE A 495 -6.94 16.10 -6.54
N SER A 496 -8.20 15.64 -6.49
CA SER A 496 -9.38 16.52 -6.42
C SER A 496 -10.32 16.04 -5.29
N PRO A 497 -10.30 16.70 -4.11
CA PRO A 497 -9.47 17.84 -3.73
C PRO A 497 -7.96 17.50 -3.67
N PRO A 498 -7.06 18.50 -3.72
CA PRO A 498 -5.66 18.33 -3.32
C PRO A 498 -5.58 17.76 -1.90
N LEU A 499 -4.55 16.97 -1.61
CA LEU A 499 -4.38 16.36 -0.29
C LEU A 499 -2.91 16.37 0.17
N ILE A 500 -2.71 16.16 1.47
CA ILE A 500 -1.41 15.98 2.11
C ILE A 500 -1.35 14.54 2.64
N SER A 501 -0.29 13.78 2.33
CA SER A 501 0.02 12.57 3.10
C SER A 501 0.96 12.93 4.25
N ILE A 502 0.78 12.26 5.40
CA ILE A 502 1.67 12.37 6.55
C ILE A 502 2.05 10.97 6.96
N ASP A 503 3.36 10.72 7.04
CA ASP A 503 3.99 9.42 7.10
C ASP A 503 5.07 9.41 8.21
N GLY A 504 5.11 8.39 9.05
CA GLY A 504 6.06 8.30 10.16
C GLY A 504 6.15 6.91 10.79
N LEU A 505 7.05 6.74 11.77
CA LEU A 505 7.23 5.48 12.50
C LEU A 505 7.44 5.76 13.99
N ILE A 506 6.44 5.42 14.81
CA ILE A 506 6.52 5.52 16.27
C ILE A 506 6.49 4.10 16.85
N HIS A 507 7.53 3.75 17.61
CA HIS A 507 7.85 2.38 17.98
C HIS A 507 7.89 1.47 16.73
N THR A 508 7.03 0.47 16.68
CA THR A 508 6.80 -0.47 15.56
C THR A 508 5.58 -0.10 14.72
N SER A 509 4.87 0.99 15.06
CA SER A 509 3.66 1.43 14.37
C SER A 509 4.00 2.42 13.26
N SER A 510 3.95 1.96 12.01
CA SER A 510 3.93 2.85 10.84
C SER A 510 2.66 3.69 10.88
N LEU A 511 2.83 5.01 10.89
CA LEU A 511 1.72 5.97 10.90
C LEU A 511 1.57 6.55 9.50
N ASN A 512 0.33 6.54 8.99
CA ASN A 512 -0.04 7.15 7.73
C ASN A 512 -1.44 7.78 7.88
N ILE A 513 -1.57 9.05 7.49
CA ILE A 513 -2.87 9.71 7.26
C ILE A 513 -2.85 10.49 5.96
N TYR A 514 -4.03 10.67 5.37
CA TYR A 514 -4.26 11.58 4.27
C TYR A 514 -5.20 12.70 4.74
N ILE A 515 -4.83 13.95 4.47
CA ILE A 515 -5.59 15.14 4.82
C ILE A 515 -5.98 15.87 3.53
N SER A 516 -7.24 15.75 3.12
CA SER A 516 -7.80 16.48 1.99
C SER A 516 -7.99 17.97 2.31
N LEU A 517 -7.69 18.83 1.33
CA LEU A 517 -7.70 20.29 1.45
C LEU A 517 -8.89 20.87 0.65
N TYR A 518 -9.97 21.21 1.35
CA TYR A 518 -11.16 21.82 0.73
C TYR A 518 -11.16 23.33 0.92
N ARG A 519 -11.19 24.13 -0.15
CA ARG A 519 -11.41 25.59 -0.04
C ARG A 519 -12.75 25.90 0.61
N VAL A 520 -12.74 26.89 1.51
CA VAL A 520 -13.97 27.45 2.12
C VAL A 520 -14.89 28.05 1.04
N GLN A 521 -14.30 28.63 -0.01
CA GLN A 521 -15.01 29.35 -1.07
C GLN A 521 -15.74 28.42 -2.07
N ASP A 522 -15.25 27.19 -2.27
CA ASP A 522 -15.73 26.26 -3.31
C ASP A 522 -17.03 25.51 -2.89
N GLN A 523 -17.56 25.77 -1.70
CA GLN A 523 -18.79 25.19 -1.10
C GLN A 523 -19.10 23.73 -1.49
N PRO A 524 -18.37 22.74 -0.94
CA PRO A 524 -18.72 21.33 -1.15
C PRO A 524 -20.17 21.03 -0.68
N PRO A 525 -21.06 20.57 -1.57
CA PRO A 525 -22.48 20.36 -1.23
C PRO A 525 -22.69 19.38 -0.08
N GLY A 526 -23.54 19.77 0.88
CA GLY A 526 -23.85 18.98 2.09
C GLY A 526 -22.89 19.21 3.26
N VAL A 527 -21.75 19.87 3.07
CA VAL A 527 -20.75 20.03 4.14
C VAL A 527 -21.06 21.26 5.01
N SER A 528 -22.02 21.11 5.92
CA SER A 528 -22.15 22.02 7.08
C SER A 528 -21.19 21.55 8.18
N LEU A 529 -20.52 22.50 8.83
CA LEU A 529 -19.41 22.25 9.74
C LEU A 529 -19.74 22.82 11.12
N VAL A 530 -19.72 21.96 12.14
CA VAL A 530 -20.21 22.28 13.49
C VAL A 530 -19.16 21.95 14.53
N ALA A 531 -18.82 22.95 15.36
CA ALA A 531 -18.01 22.75 16.54
C ALA A 531 -18.81 22.01 17.63
N VAL A 532 -18.34 20.82 17.99
CA VAL A 532 -18.92 19.92 18.98
C VAL A 532 -18.23 20.18 20.32
N LYS A 533 -18.83 21.04 21.14
CA LYS A 533 -18.27 21.46 22.43
C LYS A 533 -18.58 20.49 23.59
N SER A 534 -19.25 19.38 23.31
CA SER A 534 -19.69 18.43 24.33
C SER A 534 -18.62 17.38 24.67
N GLY A 535 -18.19 17.36 25.93
CA GLY A 535 -17.14 16.46 26.43
C GLY A 535 -17.50 14.97 26.50
N SER A 536 -18.66 14.54 26.00
CA SER A 536 -19.03 13.13 25.86
C SER A 536 -20.05 12.88 24.76
N THR A 537 -19.99 11.72 24.10
CA THR A 537 -21.02 11.22 23.15
C THR A 537 -22.39 11.02 23.80
N GLY A 538 -22.48 10.88 25.12
CA GLY A 538 -23.75 10.82 25.89
C GLY A 538 -24.35 12.20 26.23
N SER A 539 -23.73 13.29 25.81
CA SER A 539 -24.19 14.64 26.14
C SER A 539 -25.46 15.03 25.38
N ALA A 540 -26.18 16.04 25.88
CA ALA A 540 -27.41 16.53 25.24
C ALA A 540 -27.22 17.00 23.79
N GLN A 541 -26.05 17.55 23.41
CA GLN A 541 -25.76 17.96 22.02
C GLN A 541 -25.76 16.77 21.03
N PRO A 542 -24.89 15.74 21.15
CA PRO A 542 -24.94 14.54 20.31
C PRO A 542 -26.31 13.88 20.32
N LEU A 543 -26.88 13.66 21.50
CA LEU A 543 -28.17 12.97 21.61
C LEU A 543 -29.32 13.73 20.92
N ASN A 544 -29.32 15.07 20.96
CA ASN A 544 -30.26 15.89 20.18
C ASN A 544 -29.96 15.83 18.66
N GLN A 545 -28.70 15.63 18.27
CA GLN A 545 -28.33 15.49 16.86
C GLN A 545 -28.82 14.16 16.26
N ILE A 546 -28.86 13.06 17.04
CA ILE A 546 -29.52 11.81 16.61
C ILE A 546 -31.01 12.05 16.33
N CYS A 547 -31.71 12.76 17.22
CA CYS A 547 -33.11 13.12 17.02
C CYS A 547 -33.31 13.87 15.69
N ARG A 548 -32.47 14.87 15.39
CA ARG A 548 -32.54 15.65 14.13
C ARG A 548 -32.25 14.80 12.90
N TRP A 549 -31.25 13.92 12.94
CA TRP A 549 -30.95 13.03 11.81
C TRP A 549 -32.08 12.04 11.54
N LEU A 550 -32.68 11.48 12.60
CA LEU A 550 -33.83 10.60 12.50
C LEU A 550 -35.07 11.34 11.96
N GLU A 551 -35.36 12.53 12.48
CA GLU A 551 -36.44 13.40 12.01
C GLU A 551 -36.28 13.74 10.53
N ASN A 552 -35.12 14.29 10.13
CA ASN A 552 -34.81 14.61 8.74
C ASN A 552 -34.88 13.38 7.81
N CYS A 553 -34.41 12.22 8.28
CA CYS A 553 -34.46 10.97 7.52
C CYS A 553 -35.89 10.47 7.32
N ASN A 554 -36.78 10.69 8.28
CA ASN A 554 -38.19 10.28 8.19
C ASN A 554 -39.03 11.26 7.36
N THR A 555 -38.69 12.57 7.37
CA THR A 555 -39.45 13.60 6.66
C THR A 555 -38.97 13.87 5.23
N HIS A 556 -37.68 13.72 4.93
CA HIS A 556 -37.10 14.11 3.64
C HIS A 556 -36.51 12.96 2.81
N HIS A 557 -36.03 11.88 3.41
CA HIS A 557 -35.36 10.80 2.66
C HIS A 557 -36.35 9.76 2.13
N THR A 558 -36.84 9.95 0.90
CA THR A 558 -37.87 9.10 0.27
C THR A 558 -37.55 7.60 0.30
N THR A 559 -36.29 7.22 0.08
CA THR A 559 -35.80 5.84 0.06
C THR A 559 -35.65 5.22 1.46
N CYS A 560 -35.69 6.04 2.51
CA CYS A 560 -35.67 5.59 3.91
C CYS A 560 -37.09 5.40 4.48
N SER A 561 -38.10 6.04 3.89
CA SER A 561 -39.51 5.91 4.31
C SER A 561 -40.26 4.79 3.58
N ASN A 562 -39.88 4.47 2.33
CA ASN A 562 -40.57 3.49 1.47
C ASN A 562 -40.55 2.00 1.93
N GLU A 563 -39.85 1.63 3.01
CA GLU A 563 -39.83 0.23 3.52
C GLU A 563 -40.84 -0.04 4.64
N LEU A 564 -41.49 0.99 5.20
CA LEU A 564 -42.59 0.86 6.17
C LEU A 564 -43.93 0.87 5.43
N GLY A 565 -44.24 -0.21 4.71
CA GLY A 565 -45.47 -0.35 3.92
C GLY A 565 -46.75 -0.44 4.76
N ASP A 566 -47.90 -0.15 4.13
CA ASP A 566 -49.24 -0.03 4.76
C ASP A 566 -49.83 -1.32 5.38
N ASP A 567 -49.08 -2.43 5.39
CA ASP A 567 -49.48 -3.69 6.01
C ASP A 567 -49.33 -3.65 7.55
N LYS A 568 -49.88 -4.66 8.24
CA LYS A 568 -49.73 -4.77 9.71
C LYS A 568 -48.24 -4.81 10.09
N PRO A 569 -47.78 -3.99 11.07
CA PRO A 569 -46.37 -3.96 11.45
C PRO A 569 -45.92 -5.31 11.98
N TRP A 570 -44.86 -5.85 11.37
CA TRP A 570 -44.19 -7.06 11.82
C TRP A 570 -43.23 -6.75 12.97
N TYR A 571 -43.19 -7.63 13.96
CA TYR A 571 -42.26 -7.55 15.09
C TYR A 571 -41.50 -8.87 15.27
N PRO A 572 -40.29 -8.85 15.86
CA PRO A 572 -39.60 -10.06 16.31
C PRO A 572 -40.43 -10.83 17.35
N THR A 573 -40.10 -12.11 17.59
CA THR A 573 -40.85 -12.96 18.54
C THR A 573 -40.85 -12.36 19.96
N ARG A 574 -39.74 -11.74 20.37
CA ARG A 574 -39.58 -11.07 21.66
C ARG A 574 -38.95 -9.69 21.50
N LEU A 575 -39.36 -8.77 22.36
CA LEU A 575 -38.81 -7.43 22.51
C LEU A 575 -38.63 -7.10 23.99
N LEU A 576 -37.75 -6.14 24.29
CA LEU A 576 -37.68 -5.48 25.57
C LEU A 576 -38.73 -4.36 25.61
N ASP A 577 -39.63 -4.42 26.59
CA ASP A 577 -40.57 -3.34 26.93
C ASP A 577 -39.85 -2.37 27.88
N LEU A 578 -39.67 -1.12 27.43
CA LEU A 578 -38.98 -0.03 28.13
C LEU A 578 -39.95 1.02 28.69
N SER A 579 -41.25 0.88 28.44
CA SER A 579 -42.30 1.88 28.68
C SER A 579 -42.63 2.12 30.16
N SER A 580 -42.13 1.27 31.07
CA SER A 580 -42.42 1.37 32.50
C SER A 580 -41.91 2.68 33.10
N THR A 581 -42.82 3.45 33.70
CA THR A 581 -42.54 4.73 34.36
C THR A 581 -41.69 4.58 35.63
N ASP A 582 -41.57 3.37 36.19
CA ASP A 582 -40.65 3.06 37.28
C ASP A 582 -39.21 2.75 36.79
N GLY A 583 -38.95 2.97 35.50
CA GLY A 583 -37.64 2.85 34.86
C GLY A 583 -37.24 1.42 34.49
N ARG A 584 -37.95 0.39 34.97
CA ARG A 584 -37.63 -1.02 34.69
C ARG A 584 -37.85 -1.36 33.22
N ALA A 585 -37.08 -2.35 32.76
CA ALA A 585 -37.29 -3.03 31.49
C ALA A 585 -37.56 -4.53 31.74
N ARG A 586 -38.29 -5.16 30.83
CA ARG A 586 -38.71 -6.57 30.88
C ARG A 586 -38.85 -7.14 29.46
N ILE A 587 -38.87 -8.46 29.31
CA ILE A 587 -39.17 -9.11 28.04
C ILE A 587 -40.69 -9.14 27.83
N ILE A 588 -41.14 -8.93 26.60
CA ILE A 588 -42.47 -9.28 26.11
C ILE A 588 -42.36 -10.26 24.95
N GLU A 589 -43.28 -11.22 24.87
CA GLU A 589 -43.53 -11.98 23.65
C GLU A 589 -44.62 -11.27 22.85
N THR A 590 -44.33 -10.95 21.59
CA THR A 590 -45.14 -10.00 20.79
C THR A 590 -46.48 -10.57 20.35
N ILE A 591 -46.65 -11.89 20.46
CA ILE A 591 -47.91 -12.62 20.31
C ILE A 591 -48.81 -12.53 21.56
N GLU A 592 -48.23 -12.38 22.76
CA GLU A 592 -48.96 -12.18 24.02
C GLU A 592 -49.28 -10.70 24.25
N THR A 593 -48.29 -9.83 24.01
CA THR A 593 -48.36 -8.38 24.20
C THR A 593 -47.98 -7.69 22.90
N VAL A 594 -48.98 -7.39 22.07
CA VAL A 594 -48.78 -6.73 20.77
C VAL A 594 -48.16 -5.33 20.96
N PRO A 595 -46.94 -5.06 20.46
CA PRO A 595 -46.30 -3.76 20.59
C PRO A 595 -47.05 -2.65 19.82
N LYS A 596 -46.87 -1.40 20.26
CA LYS A 596 -47.50 -0.23 19.64
C LYS A 596 -46.47 0.83 19.25
N GLY A 597 -45.99 0.76 18.02
CA GLY A 597 -45.03 1.72 17.46
C GLY A 597 -43.70 1.09 17.08
N PRO A 598 -42.66 1.89 16.83
CA PRO A 598 -41.36 1.39 16.41
C PRO A 598 -40.62 0.62 17.51
N TYR A 599 -39.60 -0.14 17.10
CA TYR A 599 -38.53 -0.65 17.96
C TYR A 599 -37.16 -0.28 17.40
N VAL A 600 -36.12 -0.35 18.24
CA VAL A 600 -34.70 -0.22 17.85
C VAL A 600 -33.92 -1.51 18.12
N THR A 601 -32.83 -1.75 17.40
CA THR A 601 -31.89 -2.85 17.67
C THR A 601 -30.63 -2.34 18.37
N LEU A 602 -29.88 -3.24 19.02
CA LEU A 602 -28.56 -2.96 19.61
C LEU A 602 -27.48 -3.94 19.09
N SER A 603 -26.62 -3.46 18.19
CA SER A 603 -25.36 -4.13 17.85
C SER A 603 -24.31 -3.88 18.93
N HIS A 604 -23.78 -4.93 19.56
CA HIS A 604 -22.77 -4.83 20.61
C HIS A 604 -21.76 -5.99 20.62
N CYS A 605 -20.63 -5.80 21.30
CA CYS A 605 -19.67 -6.87 21.57
C CYS A 605 -20.05 -7.64 22.85
N TRP A 606 -20.15 -8.96 22.77
CA TRP A 606 -20.43 -9.80 23.95
C TRP A 606 -19.24 -9.88 24.93
N GLY A 607 -18.01 -9.82 24.41
CA GLY A 607 -16.76 -9.83 25.18
C GLY A 607 -16.45 -11.13 25.91
N THR A 608 -15.57 -11.01 26.92
CA THR A 608 -15.19 -12.07 27.86
C THR A 608 -16.00 -12.03 29.17
N ILE A 609 -16.90 -11.06 29.33
CA ILE A 609 -17.69 -10.84 30.55
C ILE A 609 -18.99 -11.67 30.56
N GLU A 610 -19.58 -11.83 31.75
CA GLU A 610 -20.93 -12.35 31.91
C GLU A 610 -21.98 -11.31 31.48
N THR A 611 -22.22 -11.23 30.17
CA THR A 611 -23.33 -10.46 29.60
C THR A 611 -24.66 -11.18 29.88
N PRO A 612 -25.71 -10.52 30.41
CA PRO A 612 -27.02 -11.10 30.68
C PRO A 612 -27.63 -11.79 29.46
N ARG A 613 -28.10 -13.02 29.66
CA ARG A 613 -28.65 -13.87 28.60
C ARG A 613 -29.98 -14.48 29.02
N THR A 614 -30.95 -14.50 28.10
CA THR A 614 -32.21 -15.23 28.30
C THR A 614 -31.98 -16.71 28.11
N THR A 615 -32.53 -17.55 29.00
CA THR A 615 -32.52 -19.01 28.90
C THR A 615 -33.92 -19.55 29.23
N ARG A 616 -34.21 -20.82 28.94
CA ARG A 616 -35.53 -21.42 29.22
C ARG A 616 -35.90 -21.37 30.71
N GLU A 617 -34.89 -21.33 31.61
CA GLU A 617 -35.03 -21.31 33.07
C GLU A 617 -35.23 -19.89 33.65
N ASN A 618 -34.84 -18.83 32.92
CA ASN A 618 -34.92 -17.45 33.41
C ASN A 618 -35.93 -16.56 32.67
N LEU A 619 -36.41 -16.98 31.48
CA LEU A 619 -37.36 -16.25 30.64
C LEU A 619 -38.59 -15.74 31.42
N SER A 620 -39.23 -16.57 32.23
CA SER A 620 -40.41 -16.17 33.03
C SER A 620 -40.09 -15.03 34.01
N LYS A 621 -38.90 -15.03 34.62
CA LYS A 621 -38.45 -13.94 35.50
C LYS A 621 -38.15 -12.68 34.69
N PHE A 622 -37.55 -12.82 33.51
CA PHE A 622 -37.24 -11.69 32.64
C PHE A 622 -38.49 -11.07 32.00
N LYS A 623 -39.60 -11.84 31.83
CA LYS A 623 -40.93 -11.30 31.48
C LYS A 623 -41.53 -10.38 32.56
N GLU A 624 -41.16 -10.57 33.82
CA GLU A 624 -41.51 -9.67 34.93
C GLU A 624 -40.52 -8.48 35.03
N ARG A 625 -39.21 -8.78 35.03
CA ARG A 625 -38.14 -7.77 35.18
C ARG A 625 -36.79 -8.31 34.71
N LEU A 626 -36.05 -7.52 33.93
CA LEU A 626 -34.66 -7.81 33.58
C LEU A 626 -33.72 -7.82 34.81
N PRO A 627 -32.59 -8.55 34.75
CA PRO A 627 -31.56 -8.56 35.80
C PRO A 627 -30.80 -7.23 35.83
N LYS A 628 -29.73 -7.14 36.64
CA LYS A 628 -28.74 -6.06 36.46
C LYS A 628 -28.19 -6.14 35.03
N LEU A 629 -28.20 -5.01 34.34
CA LEU A 629 -27.76 -4.90 32.95
C LEU A 629 -26.25 -4.57 32.85
N THR A 630 -25.71 -4.69 31.65
CA THR A 630 -24.38 -4.17 31.32
C THR A 630 -24.47 -2.67 31.02
N LYS A 631 -23.36 -1.93 31.18
CA LYS A 631 -23.32 -0.48 30.92
C LYS A 631 -23.74 -0.15 29.48
N THR A 632 -23.36 -0.98 28.52
CA THR A 632 -23.78 -0.86 27.10
C THR A 632 -25.29 -1.04 26.91
N PHE A 633 -25.95 -1.91 27.68
CA PHE A 633 -27.41 -2.07 27.63
C PHE A 633 -28.13 -0.92 28.34
N GLU A 634 -27.60 -0.44 29.47
CA GLU A 634 -28.14 0.73 30.19
C GLU A 634 -28.10 1.99 29.32
N ASP A 635 -26.96 2.27 28.66
CA ASP A 635 -26.82 3.40 27.75
C ASP A 635 -27.71 3.28 26.51
N ALA A 636 -27.83 2.07 25.93
CA ALA A 636 -28.71 1.84 24.79
C ALA A 636 -30.20 2.10 25.13
N ILE A 637 -30.65 1.72 26.32
CA ILE A 637 -32.01 2.02 26.82
C ILE A 637 -32.19 3.53 27.03
N LEU A 638 -31.17 4.26 27.48
CA LEU A 638 -31.21 5.72 27.58
C LEU A 638 -31.32 6.38 26.19
N VAL A 639 -30.59 5.88 25.18
CA VAL A 639 -30.72 6.35 23.78
C VAL A 639 -32.11 6.04 23.22
N ALA A 640 -32.65 4.83 23.42
CA ALA A 640 -33.98 4.46 22.95
C ALA A 640 -35.08 5.36 23.54
N ARG A 641 -35.05 5.59 24.86
CA ARG A 641 -35.95 6.53 25.56
C ARG A 641 -35.78 7.96 25.05
N LYS A 642 -34.55 8.39 24.74
CA LYS A 642 -34.25 9.70 24.15
C LYS A 642 -34.77 9.86 22.71
N LEU A 643 -34.90 8.76 21.96
CA LEU A 643 -35.56 8.72 20.65
C LEU A 643 -37.08 8.51 20.74
N ASN A 644 -37.66 8.48 21.96
CA ASN A 644 -39.06 8.18 22.23
C ASN A 644 -39.50 6.82 21.65
N VAL A 645 -38.69 5.78 21.88
CA VAL A 645 -38.95 4.40 21.47
C VAL A 645 -39.09 3.50 22.70
N ASP A 646 -40.28 2.93 22.88
CA ASP A 646 -40.63 2.07 24.03
C ASP A 646 -40.13 0.62 23.89
N TYR A 647 -39.61 0.22 22.72
CA TYR A 647 -39.25 -1.16 22.42
C TYR A 647 -37.82 -1.31 21.89
N MET A 648 -37.10 -2.31 22.39
CA MET A 648 -35.73 -2.63 21.94
C MET A 648 -35.54 -4.12 21.71
N TRP A 649 -34.74 -4.49 20.72
CA TRP A 649 -34.26 -5.86 20.48
C TRP A 649 -32.75 -5.96 20.76
N ILE A 650 -32.35 -6.96 21.55
CA ILE A 650 -30.94 -7.28 21.85
C ILE A 650 -30.79 -8.81 21.73
N ASP A 651 -29.85 -9.29 20.91
CA ASP A 651 -29.69 -10.72 20.58
C ASP A 651 -29.64 -11.65 21.80
N SER A 652 -28.81 -11.32 22.79
CA SER A 652 -28.61 -12.10 24.02
C SER A 652 -29.85 -12.20 24.91
N LEU A 653 -30.81 -11.26 24.80
CA LEU A 653 -32.02 -11.21 25.62
C LEU A 653 -33.29 -11.58 24.84
N CYS A 654 -33.36 -11.29 23.55
CA CYS A 654 -34.52 -11.56 22.70
C CYS A 654 -34.45 -12.94 22.03
N ILE A 655 -33.27 -13.57 21.95
CA ILE A 655 -33.09 -14.98 21.56
C ILE A 655 -32.82 -15.81 22.81
N ILE A 656 -33.47 -16.97 22.94
CA ILE A 656 -33.22 -17.92 24.02
C ILE A 656 -31.88 -18.61 23.79
N GLN A 657 -30.96 -18.44 24.73
CA GLN A 657 -29.61 -19.00 24.72
C GLN A 657 -29.58 -20.36 25.41
N GLY A 658 -28.84 -21.32 24.85
CA GLY A 658 -28.69 -22.65 25.44
C GLY A 658 -27.96 -23.64 24.51
N PRO A 659 -27.91 -24.93 24.90
CA PRO A 659 -27.49 -26.03 24.03
C PRO A 659 -28.57 -26.40 22.99
N ASP A 660 -29.82 -26.04 23.26
CA ASP A 660 -30.95 -26.11 22.35
C ASP A 660 -30.90 -24.93 21.37
N LEU A 661 -30.92 -25.23 20.07
CA LEU A 661 -30.71 -24.26 19.00
C LEU A 661 -31.99 -23.96 18.19
N GLU A 662 -33.16 -24.50 18.57
CA GLU A 662 -34.42 -24.28 17.82
C GLU A 662 -34.79 -22.79 17.76
N ASP A 663 -34.80 -22.12 18.91
CA ASP A 663 -35.14 -20.69 19.01
C ASP A 663 -34.10 -19.82 18.31
N TRP A 664 -32.81 -20.15 18.45
CA TRP A 664 -31.72 -19.49 17.71
C TRP A 664 -31.84 -19.67 16.19
N ALA A 665 -32.22 -20.85 15.70
CA ALA A 665 -32.42 -21.10 14.27
C ALA A 665 -33.62 -20.31 13.71
N SER A 666 -34.70 -20.17 14.50
CA SER A 666 -35.85 -19.33 14.15
C SER A 666 -35.48 -17.84 14.07
N GLU A 667 -34.91 -17.28 15.14
CA GLU A 667 -34.60 -15.85 15.22
C GLU A 667 -33.46 -15.45 14.25
N SER A 668 -32.42 -16.28 14.11
CA SER A 668 -31.32 -16.02 13.15
C SER A 668 -31.80 -15.99 11.70
N ALA A 669 -32.80 -16.81 11.34
CA ALA A 669 -33.45 -16.75 10.03
C ALA A 669 -34.30 -15.46 9.84
N GLN A 670 -34.83 -14.87 10.92
CA GLN A 670 -35.55 -13.59 10.86
C GLN A 670 -34.65 -12.35 10.97
N MET A 671 -33.34 -12.48 11.27
CA MET A 671 -32.39 -11.35 11.39
C MET A 671 -32.45 -10.35 10.22
N SER A 672 -32.76 -10.84 9.01
CA SER A 672 -33.05 -10.00 7.84
C SER A 672 -34.11 -8.92 8.14
N LYS A 673 -35.26 -9.30 8.70
CA LYS A 673 -36.37 -8.42 9.06
C LYS A 673 -36.12 -7.63 10.34
N ILE A 674 -35.48 -8.25 11.34
CA ILE A 674 -35.20 -7.65 12.66
C ILE A 674 -34.44 -6.31 12.50
N TYR A 675 -33.49 -6.23 11.56
CA TYR A 675 -32.72 -5.02 11.33
C TYR A 675 -33.32 -4.10 10.25
N GLN A 676 -33.95 -4.65 9.19
CA GLN A 676 -34.63 -3.83 8.16
C GLN A 676 -35.84 -3.06 8.72
N LEU A 677 -36.63 -3.68 9.60
CA LEU A 677 -37.88 -3.12 10.13
C LEU A 677 -37.73 -2.43 11.49
N ALA A 678 -36.52 -2.40 12.05
CA ALA A 678 -36.18 -1.52 13.16
C ALA A 678 -36.13 -0.06 12.68
N LEU A 679 -36.56 0.88 13.52
CA LEU A 679 -36.51 2.31 13.24
C LEU A 679 -35.06 2.78 13.01
N CYS A 680 -34.16 2.31 13.88
CA CYS A 680 -32.72 2.55 13.86
C CYS A 680 -31.99 1.42 14.59
N ASN A 681 -30.78 1.07 14.14
CA ASN A 681 -29.84 0.25 14.87
C ASN A 681 -28.90 1.14 15.69
N ILE A 682 -28.84 0.91 16.99
CA ILE A 682 -27.87 1.54 17.89
C ILE A 682 -26.63 0.65 17.92
N ALA A 683 -25.51 1.16 17.43
CA ALA A 683 -24.26 0.41 17.38
C ALA A 683 -23.29 0.90 18.47
N ALA A 684 -22.89 -0.02 19.35
CA ALA A 684 -21.89 0.22 20.40
C ALA A 684 -20.45 0.18 19.86
N THR A 685 -20.18 0.98 18.83
CA THR A 685 -19.09 0.80 17.86
C THR A 685 -17.69 0.69 18.48
N ALA A 686 -17.36 1.55 19.45
CA ALA A 686 -16.07 1.50 20.15
C ALA A 686 -16.01 0.51 21.33
N SER A 687 -17.14 -0.04 21.79
CA SER A 687 -17.18 -0.91 22.98
C SER A 687 -16.70 -2.33 22.67
N GLN A 688 -15.55 -2.70 23.24
CA GLN A 688 -15.00 -4.07 23.18
C GLN A 688 -15.88 -5.11 23.91
N ASP A 689 -16.65 -4.69 24.92
CA ASP A 689 -17.67 -5.50 25.60
C ASP A 689 -18.74 -4.65 26.30
N GLY A 690 -19.64 -5.30 27.05
CA GLY A 690 -20.74 -4.64 27.78
C GLY A 690 -20.32 -3.62 28.86
N ARG A 691 -19.05 -3.54 29.25
CA ARG A 691 -18.53 -2.55 30.22
C ARG A 691 -18.36 -1.16 29.61
N GLY A 692 -18.07 -1.07 28.31
CA GLY A 692 -17.66 0.18 27.67
C GLY A 692 -18.78 1.23 27.55
N GLY A 693 -20.04 0.81 27.45
CA GLY A 693 -21.16 1.72 27.28
C GLY A 693 -21.37 2.18 25.85
N LEU A 694 -22.07 3.32 25.71
CA LEU A 694 -22.10 4.13 24.50
C LEU A 694 -21.49 5.54 24.72
N PHE A 695 -21.37 5.95 25.99
CA PHE A 695 -21.10 7.33 26.39
C PHE A 695 -19.64 7.53 26.81
N PHE A 696 -18.76 7.70 25.82
CA PHE A 696 -17.34 7.95 26.02
C PHE A 696 -17.06 9.42 26.34
N THR A 697 -16.07 9.68 27.20
CA THR A 697 -15.55 11.03 27.49
C THR A 697 -14.50 11.41 26.44
N ARG A 698 -14.47 12.69 26.04
CA ARG A 698 -13.64 13.20 24.94
C ARG A 698 -13.32 14.69 25.12
N ALA A 699 -12.25 15.15 24.48
CA ALA A 699 -12.07 16.57 24.18
C ALA A 699 -13.06 17.05 23.10
N ALA A 700 -13.27 18.36 23.00
CA ALA A 700 -14.08 18.96 21.95
C ALA A 700 -13.58 18.59 20.53
N ILE A 701 -14.49 18.69 19.55
CA ILE A 701 -14.22 18.41 18.15
C ILE A 701 -14.65 19.61 17.33
N SER A 702 -13.73 20.21 16.59
CA SER A 702 -14.02 21.26 15.64
C SER A 702 -13.32 20.93 14.32
N PRO A 703 -14.00 21.06 13.16
CA PRO A 703 -13.33 21.06 11.87
C PRO A 703 -12.22 22.12 11.84
N CYS A 704 -11.03 21.73 11.38
CA CYS A 704 -9.88 22.63 11.33
C CYS A 704 -9.96 23.51 10.07
N GLN A 705 -10.08 24.82 10.28
CA GLN A 705 -9.98 25.82 9.22
C GLN A 705 -8.65 26.55 9.37
N VAL A 706 -7.88 26.64 8.28
CA VAL A 706 -6.62 27.39 8.26
C VAL A 706 -6.58 28.33 7.08
N GLU A 707 -5.97 29.50 7.29
CA GLU A 707 -5.53 30.38 6.21
C GLU A 707 -4.15 29.92 5.76
N ILE A 708 -3.96 29.77 4.45
CA ILE A 708 -2.72 29.33 3.81
C ILE A 708 -2.26 30.37 2.78
N PRO A 709 -0.95 30.56 2.58
CA PRO A 709 -0.46 31.39 1.49
C PRO A 709 -0.70 30.70 0.14
N THR A 710 -1.02 31.49 -0.90
CA THR A 710 -1.05 31.02 -2.31
C THR A 710 -0.49 32.10 -3.24
N PHE A 711 -0.16 31.73 -4.48
CA PHE A 711 0.30 32.68 -5.51
C PHE A 711 -0.71 33.81 -5.84
N LEU A 712 -1.98 33.68 -5.46
CA LEU A 712 -3.03 34.69 -5.69
C LEU A 712 -3.36 35.51 -4.43
N GLY A 713 -2.62 35.29 -3.32
CA GLY A 713 -2.92 35.83 -1.99
C GLY A 713 -3.27 34.72 -0.99
N PRO A 714 -3.51 35.05 0.29
CA PRO A 714 -3.97 34.08 1.27
C PRO A 714 -5.35 33.53 0.89
N ASP A 715 -5.54 32.23 1.08
CA ASP A 715 -6.80 31.52 0.85
C ASP A 715 -7.16 30.68 2.09
N ARG A 716 -8.43 30.36 2.29
CA ARG A 716 -8.92 29.63 3.46
C ARG A 716 -9.35 28.23 3.08
N ILE A 717 -8.80 27.24 3.76
CA ILE A 717 -9.08 25.83 3.54
C ILE A 717 -9.55 25.14 4.82
N TRP A 718 -10.30 24.06 4.64
CA TRP A 718 -10.60 23.05 5.63
C TRP A 718 -9.63 21.88 5.49
N LEU A 719 -9.11 21.42 6.61
CA LEU A 719 -8.37 20.17 6.70
C LEU A 719 -9.36 19.03 7.03
N VAL A 720 -9.32 17.95 6.25
CA VAL A 720 -10.19 16.77 6.43
C VAL A 720 -9.33 15.51 6.47
N ASP A 721 -9.24 14.86 7.63
CA ASP A 721 -8.66 13.52 7.79
C ASP A 721 -9.52 12.47 7.09
N ASP A 722 -9.03 11.96 5.95
CA ASP A 722 -9.76 11.02 5.09
C ASP A 722 -9.84 9.61 5.69
N GLY A 723 -8.92 9.29 6.61
CA GLY A 723 -8.93 8.02 7.34
C GLY A 723 -9.92 7.98 8.50
N LEU A 724 -10.49 9.13 8.89
CA LEU A 724 -11.24 9.29 10.14
C LEU A 724 -12.44 8.33 10.26
N PHE A 725 -13.27 8.18 9.22
CA PHE A 725 -14.41 7.26 9.26
C PHE A 725 -13.99 5.78 9.33
N GLN A 726 -13.00 5.38 8.53
CA GLN A 726 -12.46 4.02 8.61
C GLN A 726 -11.87 3.72 10.00
N ARG A 727 -11.23 4.71 10.63
CA ARG A 727 -10.57 4.55 11.93
C ARG A 727 -11.55 4.51 13.11
N GLU A 728 -12.54 5.40 13.12
CA GLU A 728 -13.55 5.47 14.18
C GLU A 728 -14.68 4.44 14.00
N VAL A 729 -15.01 4.03 12.77
CA VAL A 729 -16.11 3.08 12.51
C VAL A 729 -15.59 1.80 11.87
N GLY A 730 -15.04 1.86 10.65
CA GLY A 730 -14.72 0.67 9.84
C GLY A 730 -13.76 -0.34 10.49
N SER A 731 -12.84 0.12 11.33
CA SER A 731 -11.85 -0.68 12.07
C SER A 731 -12.22 -0.95 13.52
N ALA A 732 -13.32 -0.40 14.03
CA ALA A 732 -13.66 -0.41 15.45
C ALA A 732 -14.07 -1.82 15.96
N PRO A 733 -13.93 -2.11 17.28
CA PRO A 733 -14.11 -3.46 17.84
C PRO A 733 -15.41 -4.16 17.45
N LEU A 734 -16.50 -3.40 17.30
CA LEU A 734 -17.80 -3.94 16.93
C LEU A 734 -17.82 -4.53 15.51
N LEU A 735 -17.25 -3.83 14.52
CA LEU A 735 -17.23 -4.26 13.12
C LEU A 735 -16.20 -5.37 12.83
N GLN A 736 -15.33 -5.69 13.80
CA GLN A 736 -14.49 -6.89 13.75
C GLN A 736 -15.27 -8.19 13.99
N ARG A 737 -16.58 -8.16 14.26
CA ARG A 737 -17.46 -9.35 14.43
C ARG A 737 -18.26 -9.64 13.16
N GLY A 738 -18.20 -10.87 12.64
CA GLY A 738 -18.85 -11.21 11.36
C GLY A 738 -20.37 -11.13 11.34
N TRP A 739 -21.04 -11.47 12.45
CA TRP A 739 -22.50 -11.29 12.55
C TRP A 739 -22.92 -9.81 12.46
N VAL A 740 -22.12 -8.89 13.01
CA VAL A 740 -22.38 -7.45 12.99
C VAL A 740 -22.37 -6.89 11.56
N VAL A 741 -21.61 -7.47 10.64
CA VAL A 741 -21.60 -7.02 9.24
C VAL A 741 -23.00 -7.12 8.64
N GLN A 742 -23.75 -8.20 8.95
CA GLN A 742 -25.15 -8.34 8.56
C GLN A 742 -26.06 -7.35 9.30
N GLU A 743 -25.90 -7.18 10.61
CA GLU A 743 -26.65 -6.21 11.43
C GLU A 743 -26.51 -4.76 10.92
N PHE A 744 -25.31 -4.40 10.47
CA PHE A 744 -24.96 -3.10 9.92
C PHE A 744 -25.62 -2.87 8.56
N ILE A 745 -25.39 -3.76 7.58
CA ILE A 745 -25.84 -3.57 6.18
C ILE A 745 -27.38 -3.52 6.07
N LEU A 746 -28.08 -4.36 6.86
CA LEU A 746 -29.53 -4.52 6.78
C LEU A 746 -30.32 -3.36 7.40
N ALA A 747 -29.72 -2.63 8.35
CA ALA A 747 -30.41 -1.57 9.06
C ALA A 747 -30.73 -0.39 8.12
N CYS A 748 -31.97 0.08 8.11
CA CYS A 748 -32.35 1.24 7.30
C CYS A 748 -31.69 2.55 7.81
N ARG A 749 -31.38 2.61 9.12
CA ARG A 749 -30.66 3.69 9.80
C ARG A 749 -29.72 3.07 10.85
N VAL A 750 -28.49 3.56 10.96
CA VAL A 750 -27.50 3.15 11.98
C VAL A 750 -26.97 4.40 12.68
N VAL A 751 -26.92 4.37 14.02
CA VAL A 751 -26.16 5.33 14.82
C VAL A 751 -24.99 4.62 15.50
N ASN A 752 -23.78 4.94 15.04
CA ASN A 752 -22.53 4.39 15.55
C ASN A 752 -22.02 5.26 16.71
N PHE A 753 -21.91 4.70 17.91
CA PHE A 753 -21.24 5.34 19.04
C PHE A 753 -19.76 4.94 19.06
N SER A 754 -18.93 5.77 18.42
CA SER A 754 -17.47 5.61 18.48
C SER A 754 -16.82 6.37 19.64
N GLN A 755 -15.51 6.22 19.76
CA GLN A 755 -14.67 6.70 20.86
C GLN A 755 -14.60 8.23 20.89
N ASN A 756 -14.43 8.88 19.73
CA ASN A 756 -14.39 10.33 19.66
C ASN A 756 -15.72 10.94 19.23
N GLN A 757 -16.50 10.34 18.31
CA GLN A 757 -17.80 10.92 17.91
C GLN A 757 -18.84 9.91 17.44
N ILE A 758 -20.11 10.35 17.43
CA ILE A 758 -21.21 9.58 16.85
C ILE A 758 -21.33 9.81 15.35
N TYR A 759 -21.56 8.73 14.61
CA TYR A 759 -21.75 8.74 13.16
C TYR A 759 -23.16 8.22 12.81
N TRP A 760 -23.82 8.91 11.90
CA TRP A 760 -25.13 8.52 11.37
C TRP A 760 -25.00 7.99 9.96
N GLN A 761 -25.66 6.86 9.68
CA GLN A 761 -25.75 6.32 8.33
C GLN A 761 -27.18 5.88 8.02
N CYS A 762 -27.62 6.20 6.82
CA CYS A 762 -28.85 5.70 6.20
C CYS A 762 -28.64 5.66 4.69
N LYS A 763 -29.69 5.33 3.93
CA LYS A 763 -29.62 5.13 2.48
C LYS A 763 -29.25 6.38 1.68
N GLU A 764 -29.62 7.57 2.16
CA GLU A 764 -29.39 8.84 1.46
C GLU A 764 -28.34 9.74 2.12
N LEU A 765 -27.94 9.45 3.37
CA LEU A 765 -27.02 10.29 4.14
C LEU A 765 -26.07 9.45 5.01
N SER A 766 -24.77 9.69 4.87
CA SER A 766 -23.76 9.44 5.92
C SER A 766 -23.34 10.79 6.51
N ALA A 767 -23.31 10.91 7.84
CA ALA A 767 -22.98 12.13 8.57
C ALA A 767 -22.25 11.82 9.90
N SER A 768 -21.72 12.86 10.54
CA SER A 768 -21.12 12.80 11.89
C SER A 768 -21.33 14.12 12.63
N GLU A 769 -21.04 14.19 13.93
CA GLU A 769 -21.30 15.40 14.72
C GLU A 769 -20.58 16.64 14.19
N SER A 770 -19.35 16.49 13.66
CA SER A 770 -18.60 17.59 13.03
C SER A 770 -19.03 17.90 11.60
N TYR A 771 -19.72 16.96 10.93
CA TYR A 771 -20.21 17.05 9.55
C TYR A 771 -21.70 16.62 9.46
N PRO A 772 -22.65 17.32 10.12
CA PRO A 772 -24.00 16.80 10.34
C PRO A 772 -24.90 16.73 9.09
N ASN A 773 -24.56 17.43 8.02
CA ASN A 773 -25.37 17.46 6.78
C ASN A 773 -24.80 16.58 5.66
N GLY A 774 -23.66 15.91 5.90
CA GLY A 774 -22.99 15.04 4.94
C GLY A 774 -21.48 14.94 5.21
N LEU A 775 -20.93 13.72 5.22
CA LEU A 775 -19.47 13.52 5.24
C LEU A 775 -18.82 14.07 3.96
N PRO A 776 -17.60 14.66 4.03
CA PRO A 776 -16.82 15.02 2.85
C PRO A 776 -16.57 13.79 1.96
N ARG A 777 -16.53 14.00 0.64
CA ARG A 777 -16.38 12.90 -0.33
C ARG A 777 -15.11 12.08 -0.10
N SER A 778 -13.99 12.74 0.23
CA SER A 778 -12.68 12.11 0.43
C SER A 778 -12.71 11.05 1.54
N MET A 779 -13.33 11.37 2.68
CA MET A 779 -13.58 10.48 3.82
C MET A 779 -14.49 9.26 3.48
N GLY A 780 -15.12 9.26 2.30
CA GLY A 780 -15.94 8.16 1.77
C GLY A 780 -15.40 7.51 0.50
N VAL A 781 -14.17 7.82 0.04
CA VAL A 781 -13.56 7.19 -1.15
C VAL A 781 -13.12 5.76 -0.88
N THR A 782 -12.54 5.52 0.30
CA THR A 782 -12.01 4.21 0.73
C THR A 782 -13.12 3.22 1.08
N ASP A 783 -14.24 3.71 1.61
CA ASP A 783 -15.35 2.90 2.09
C ASP A 783 -16.68 3.63 1.79
N ARG A 784 -17.18 3.50 0.55
CA ARG A 784 -18.43 4.14 0.10
C ARG A 784 -19.59 3.73 1.01
N ASN A 785 -20.57 4.64 1.20
CA ASN A 785 -21.75 4.32 2.01
C ASN A 785 -22.52 3.13 1.42
N ILE A 786 -22.37 1.95 2.02
CA ILE A 786 -22.90 0.69 1.51
C ILE A 786 -24.43 0.75 1.29
N HIS A 787 -25.15 1.46 2.16
CA HIS A 787 -26.60 1.64 2.03
C HIS A 787 -26.96 2.43 0.77
N THR A 788 -26.19 3.48 0.45
CA THR A 788 -26.35 4.31 -0.75
C THR A 788 -25.96 3.55 -2.01
N GLU A 789 -24.86 2.80 -2.02
CA GLU A 789 -24.46 2.00 -3.19
C GLU A 789 -25.50 0.92 -3.53
N ILE A 790 -26.06 0.25 -2.51
CA ILE A 790 -27.17 -0.70 -2.66
C ILE A 790 -28.41 0.00 -3.27
N GLN A 791 -28.77 1.21 -2.81
CA GLN A 791 -29.93 1.91 -3.37
C GLN A 791 -29.67 2.46 -4.78
N ASN A 792 -28.47 2.98 -5.06
CA ASN A 792 -28.06 3.42 -6.40
C ASN A 792 -28.26 2.29 -7.41
N LEU A 793 -27.79 1.08 -7.09
CA LEU A 793 -27.96 -0.10 -7.93
C LEU A 793 -29.43 -0.51 -8.11
N ARG A 794 -30.27 -0.43 -7.05
CA ARG A 794 -31.72 -0.68 -7.14
C ARG A 794 -32.45 0.31 -8.03
N LEU A 795 -32.20 1.61 -7.84
CA LEU A 795 -32.79 2.67 -8.65
C LEU A 795 -32.38 2.51 -10.12
N SER A 796 -31.10 2.21 -10.37
CA SER A 796 -30.56 1.94 -11.70
C SER A 796 -31.09 0.67 -12.36
N ARG A 797 -31.76 -0.28 -11.66
CA ARG A 797 -32.40 -1.43 -12.34
C ARG A 797 -33.48 -1.02 -13.34
N ARG A 798 -34.05 0.19 -13.22
CA ARG A 798 -35.00 0.74 -14.21
C ARG A 798 -34.33 1.27 -15.48
N ASN A 799 -33.00 1.36 -15.51
CA ASN A 799 -32.22 1.77 -16.68
C ASN A 799 -30.90 0.96 -16.75
N PRO A 800 -30.86 -0.16 -17.51
CA PRO A 800 -29.72 -1.07 -17.56
C PRO A 800 -28.36 -0.45 -17.90
N SER A 801 -28.31 0.75 -18.52
CA SER A 801 -27.04 1.46 -18.76
C SER A 801 -26.38 2.04 -17.50
N LEU A 802 -27.06 2.01 -16.34
CA LEU A 802 -26.59 2.52 -15.05
C LEU A 802 -26.40 1.43 -13.97
N ASN A 803 -26.56 0.15 -14.32
CA ASN A 803 -26.31 -1.00 -13.43
C ASN A 803 -25.46 -2.03 -14.18
N THR A 804 -24.16 -1.75 -14.29
CA THR A 804 -23.24 -2.65 -15.01
C THR A 804 -22.91 -3.89 -14.18
N VAL A 805 -22.35 -4.90 -14.83
CA VAL A 805 -21.74 -6.05 -14.14
C VAL A 805 -20.63 -5.57 -13.19
N GLY A 806 -19.83 -4.59 -13.62
CA GLY A 806 -18.74 -4.03 -12.81
C GLY A 806 -19.22 -3.42 -11.50
N ASP A 807 -20.32 -2.66 -11.52
CA ASP A 807 -20.88 -2.04 -10.31
C ASP A 807 -21.38 -3.09 -9.29
N ARG A 808 -21.99 -4.18 -9.77
CA ARG A 808 -22.43 -5.30 -8.91
C ARG A 808 -21.25 -6.10 -8.35
N VAL A 809 -20.23 -6.35 -9.18
CA VAL A 809 -18.98 -7.01 -8.75
C VAL A 809 -18.22 -6.15 -7.75
N GLU A 810 -18.22 -4.82 -7.92
CA GLU A 810 -17.62 -3.87 -6.97
C GLU A 810 -18.34 -3.89 -5.62
N LEU A 811 -19.67 -3.80 -5.62
CA LEU A 811 -20.49 -3.94 -4.40
C LEU A 811 -20.20 -5.28 -3.71
N TRP A 812 -20.23 -6.40 -4.45
CA TRP A 812 -19.98 -7.71 -3.85
C TRP A 812 -18.56 -7.86 -3.32
N ASN A 813 -17.55 -7.35 -4.04
CA ASN A 813 -16.16 -7.33 -3.59
C ASN A 813 -15.99 -6.52 -2.29
N MET A 814 -16.63 -5.35 -2.18
CA MET A 814 -16.60 -4.52 -0.97
C MET A 814 -17.22 -5.27 0.22
N LEU A 815 -18.37 -5.90 0.01
CA LEU A 815 -19.08 -6.70 1.00
C LEU A 815 -18.28 -7.91 1.50
N ILE A 816 -17.77 -8.75 0.59
CA ILE A 816 -17.01 -9.96 1.00
C ILE A 816 -15.67 -9.59 1.62
N TYR A 817 -15.02 -8.50 1.21
CA TYR A 817 -13.76 -8.06 1.83
C TYR A 817 -13.99 -7.63 3.28
N ARG A 818 -14.93 -6.71 3.53
CA ARG A 818 -15.29 -6.28 4.90
C ARG A 818 -15.75 -7.48 5.75
N TYR A 819 -16.55 -8.38 5.18
CA TYR A 819 -17.01 -9.58 5.87
C TYR A 819 -15.89 -10.56 6.22
N THR A 820 -14.92 -10.77 5.33
CA THR A 820 -13.83 -11.75 5.56
C THR A 820 -12.62 -11.21 6.32
N GLN A 821 -12.53 -9.89 6.53
CA GLN A 821 -11.65 -9.31 7.55
C GLN A 821 -12.16 -9.58 8.98
N SER A 822 -13.48 -9.71 9.16
CA SER A 822 -14.09 -9.95 10.47
C SER A 822 -13.84 -11.36 11.04
N SER A 823 -14.04 -11.51 12.34
CA SER A 823 -13.91 -12.78 13.08
C SER A 823 -15.27 -13.37 13.47
N LEU A 824 -15.35 -14.70 13.46
CA LEU A 824 -16.51 -15.48 13.90
C LEU A 824 -16.11 -16.48 14.99
N SER A 825 -16.88 -16.55 16.07
CA SER A 825 -16.60 -17.47 17.20
C SER A 825 -16.86 -18.95 16.88
N LYS A 826 -17.61 -19.23 15.80
CA LYS A 826 -17.80 -20.56 15.24
C LYS A 826 -17.46 -20.52 13.75
N SER A 827 -16.62 -21.43 13.29
CA SER A 827 -16.22 -21.53 11.88
C SER A 827 -17.43 -21.79 10.97
N SER A 828 -18.38 -22.61 11.42
CA SER A 828 -19.63 -22.98 10.74
C SER A 828 -20.46 -21.81 10.22
N ASP A 829 -20.45 -20.69 10.95
CA ASP A 829 -21.42 -19.61 10.79
C ASP A 829 -21.15 -18.75 9.55
N LYS A 830 -20.05 -18.98 8.81
CA LYS A 830 -19.56 -18.10 7.73
C LYS A 830 -20.47 -17.96 6.50
N LEU A 831 -21.45 -18.85 6.31
CA LEU A 831 -22.51 -18.67 5.32
C LEU A 831 -23.85 -18.27 5.97
N PRO A 832 -24.30 -18.88 7.09
CA PRO A 832 -25.45 -18.38 7.86
C PRO A 832 -25.41 -16.89 8.19
N ALA A 833 -24.27 -16.38 8.67
CA ALA A 833 -24.11 -14.98 9.11
C ALA A 833 -24.02 -13.95 7.97
N LEU A 834 -24.06 -14.38 6.70
CA LEU A 834 -24.21 -13.52 5.53
C LEU A 834 -25.56 -13.74 4.81
N SER A 835 -26.33 -14.76 5.21
CA SER A 835 -27.53 -15.21 4.48
C SER A 835 -28.65 -14.16 4.44
N GLY A 836 -28.78 -13.32 5.47
CA GLY A 836 -29.71 -12.19 5.49
C GLY A 836 -29.33 -11.11 4.48
N VAL A 837 -28.03 -10.80 4.36
CA VAL A 837 -27.49 -9.86 3.35
C VAL A 837 -27.70 -10.41 1.94
N VAL A 838 -27.38 -11.69 1.70
CA VAL A 838 -27.64 -12.36 0.42
C VAL A 838 -29.12 -12.28 0.05
N ASN A 839 -30.02 -12.58 0.98
CA ASN A 839 -31.46 -12.51 0.74
C ASN A 839 -31.94 -11.08 0.45
N TYR A 840 -31.39 -10.07 1.12
CA TYR A 840 -31.67 -8.64 0.86
C TYR A 840 -31.17 -8.18 -0.52
N LEU A 841 -30.11 -8.79 -1.07
CA LEU A 841 -29.49 -8.37 -2.33
C LEU A 841 -29.97 -9.16 -3.57
N ARG A 842 -30.87 -10.15 -3.42
CA ARG A 842 -31.47 -10.86 -4.57
C ARG A 842 -32.23 -9.93 -5.53
N ASP A 843 -32.68 -8.78 -5.05
CA ASP A 843 -33.31 -7.75 -5.87
C ASP A 843 -32.30 -6.86 -6.62
N ILE A 844 -31.00 -7.15 -6.53
CA ILE A 844 -29.91 -6.49 -7.26
C ILE A 844 -29.18 -7.49 -8.16
N PHE A 845 -28.75 -8.63 -7.62
CA PHE A 845 -28.01 -9.67 -8.34
C PHE A 845 -28.95 -10.68 -9.03
N PRO A 846 -28.86 -10.89 -10.36
CA PRO A 846 -29.59 -11.95 -11.05
C PRO A 846 -29.10 -13.37 -10.72
N GLY A 847 -29.92 -14.37 -11.03
CA GLY A 847 -29.58 -15.79 -10.91
C GLY A 847 -29.54 -16.30 -9.47
N GLU A 848 -29.04 -17.54 -9.30
CA GLU A 848 -28.93 -18.18 -7.98
C GLU A 848 -27.65 -17.79 -7.24
N TYR A 849 -27.62 -18.11 -5.94
CA TYR A 849 -26.46 -17.90 -5.05
C TYR A 849 -25.93 -19.24 -4.56
N HIS A 850 -24.71 -19.59 -4.99
CA HIS A 850 -24.10 -20.89 -4.71
C HIS A 850 -22.93 -20.73 -3.72
N ALA A 851 -23.18 -21.06 -2.45
CA ALA A 851 -22.18 -21.21 -1.39
C ALA A 851 -21.13 -20.08 -1.25
N GLY A 852 -21.44 -18.84 -1.67
CA GLY A 852 -20.50 -17.70 -1.66
C GLY A 852 -20.57 -16.82 -2.91
N ILE A 853 -21.00 -17.34 -4.06
CA ILE A 853 -20.93 -16.63 -5.35
C ILE A 853 -22.30 -16.54 -6.05
N TRP A 854 -22.51 -15.47 -6.80
CA TRP A 854 -23.72 -15.26 -7.61
C TRP A 854 -23.55 -15.86 -9.01
N GLN A 855 -24.65 -16.34 -9.59
CA GLN A 855 -24.63 -16.99 -10.90
C GLN A 855 -24.43 -15.99 -12.06
N ASP A 856 -24.91 -14.73 -11.93
CA ASP A 856 -24.91 -13.73 -13.02
C ASP A 856 -23.54 -13.40 -13.61
N SER A 857 -22.47 -13.59 -12.84
CA SER A 857 -21.09 -13.34 -13.24
C SER A 857 -20.14 -14.29 -12.52
N ILE A 858 -20.55 -15.57 -12.43
CA ILE A 858 -19.81 -16.65 -11.74
C ILE A 858 -18.32 -16.70 -12.11
N HIS A 859 -17.99 -16.42 -13.37
CA HIS A 859 -16.61 -16.38 -13.88
C HIS A 859 -15.76 -15.27 -13.25
N LEU A 860 -16.35 -14.12 -12.89
CA LEU A 860 -15.66 -13.06 -12.12
C LEU A 860 -15.58 -13.41 -10.64
N TYR A 861 -16.67 -13.88 -10.01
CA TYR A 861 -16.65 -14.20 -8.58
C TYR A 861 -15.73 -15.39 -8.23
N LEU A 862 -15.43 -16.27 -9.19
CA LEU A 862 -14.42 -17.33 -9.06
C LEU A 862 -12.96 -16.83 -9.09
N THR A 863 -12.70 -15.56 -9.45
CA THR A 863 -11.36 -14.95 -9.43
C THR A 863 -10.89 -14.50 -8.04
N TRP A 864 -11.58 -14.93 -6.97
CA TRP A 864 -11.24 -14.49 -5.62
C TRP A 864 -9.84 -14.93 -5.20
N TYR A 865 -9.14 -14.06 -4.48
CA TYR A 865 -7.82 -14.32 -3.92
C TYR A 865 -7.76 -13.92 -2.45
N CYS A 866 -6.88 -14.56 -1.69
CA CYS A 866 -6.61 -14.20 -0.30
C CYS A 866 -5.72 -12.96 -0.24
N VAL A 867 -6.16 -11.91 0.45
CA VAL A 867 -5.32 -10.75 0.74
C VAL A 867 -4.26 -11.17 1.78
N GLY A 868 -3.01 -10.83 1.56
CA GLY A 868 -1.91 -11.22 2.45
C GLY A 868 -1.51 -12.70 2.37
N GLN A 869 -1.71 -13.37 1.22
CA GLN A 869 -1.42 -14.80 1.01
C GLN A 869 0.00 -15.28 1.39
N TYR A 870 0.95 -14.36 1.55
CA TYR A 870 2.35 -14.63 1.91
C TYR A 870 2.81 -13.87 3.17
N GLY A 871 1.87 -13.33 3.96
CA GLY A 871 2.14 -12.65 5.23
C GLY A 871 2.05 -13.61 6.45
N PRO A 872 2.53 -13.18 7.63
CA PRO A 872 2.54 -14.02 8.84
C PRO A 872 1.13 -14.40 9.33
N ASP A 873 0.13 -13.55 9.09
CA ASP A 873 -1.27 -13.78 9.48
C ASP A 873 -2.04 -14.71 8.53
N PHE A 874 -1.39 -15.27 7.50
CA PHE A 874 -2.07 -16.13 6.54
C PHE A 874 -2.54 -17.44 7.18
N ARG A 875 -3.86 -17.61 7.25
CA ARG A 875 -4.52 -18.73 7.93
C ARG A 875 -4.62 -19.94 7.01
N PRO A 876 -4.33 -21.17 7.48
CA PRO A 876 -4.59 -22.37 6.70
C PRO A 876 -6.10 -22.54 6.45
N ARG A 877 -6.43 -23.34 5.43
CA ARG A 877 -7.80 -23.79 5.15
C ARG A 877 -8.36 -24.56 6.37
N PRO A 878 -9.59 -24.29 6.83
CA PRO A 878 -10.20 -25.04 7.92
C PRO A 878 -10.22 -26.55 7.65
N ALA A 879 -9.96 -27.36 8.69
CA ALA A 879 -9.95 -28.81 8.58
C ALA A 879 -11.36 -29.42 8.44
N GLU A 880 -12.37 -28.77 9.03
CA GLU A 880 -13.77 -29.16 8.88
C GLU A 880 -14.36 -28.58 7.58
N TYR A 881 -15.12 -29.41 6.86
CA TYR A 881 -15.77 -28.98 5.63
C TYR A 881 -16.91 -27.99 5.90
N ARG A 882 -16.79 -26.79 5.32
CA ARG A 882 -17.78 -25.70 5.43
C ARG A 882 -18.36 -25.27 4.08
N ALA A 883 -17.55 -25.28 3.02
CA ALA A 883 -17.94 -24.86 1.68
C ALA A 883 -17.02 -25.52 0.62
N PRO A 884 -17.47 -25.64 -0.64
CA PRO A 884 -16.66 -26.17 -1.74
C PRO A 884 -15.33 -25.41 -1.91
N THR A 885 -14.28 -26.09 -2.38
CA THR A 885 -12.92 -25.53 -2.49
C THR A 885 -12.82 -24.30 -3.39
N TRP A 886 -13.72 -24.18 -4.38
CA TRP A 886 -13.85 -23.03 -5.29
C TRP A 886 -14.53 -21.80 -4.67
N SER A 887 -15.12 -21.91 -3.48
CA SER A 887 -15.76 -20.78 -2.79
C SER A 887 -14.78 -20.07 -1.85
N TRP A 888 -14.83 -18.74 -1.81
CA TRP A 888 -14.12 -17.95 -0.80
C TRP A 888 -14.57 -18.29 0.63
N ALA A 889 -15.78 -18.79 0.84
CA ALA A 889 -16.24 -19.21 2.17
C ALA A 889 -15.47 -20.46 2.69
N SER A 890 -14.64 -21.08 1.86
CA SER A 890 -13.79 -22.22 2.20
C SER A 890 -12.38 -21.84 2.73
N THR A 891 -12.07 -20.54 2.86
CA THR A 891 -10.86 -20.01 3.54
C THR A 891 -11.26 -19.13 4.74
N ASP A 892 -10.36 -18.92 5.70
CA ASP A 892 -10.53 -17.98 6.83
C ASP A 892 -9.62 -16.75 6.80
N ASN A 893 -9.04 -16.49 5.63
CA ASN A 893 -8.37 -15.25 5.28
C ASN A 893 -9.37 -14.19 4.75
N PRO A 894 -9.00 -12.89 4.78
CA PRO A 894 -9.68 -11.86 4.00
C PRO A 894 -9.55 -12.11 2.50
N VAL A 895 -10.59 -11.85 1.72
CA VAL A 895 -10.62 -12.06 0.27
C VAL A 895 -11.02 -10.83 -0.52
N LYS A 896 -10.54 -10.74 -1.76
CA LYS A 896 -11.03 -9.80 -2.79
C LYS A 896 -11.28 -10.54 -4.09
N VAL A 897 -12.12 -9.98 -4.96
CA VAL A 897 -12.40 -10.46 -6.32
C VAL A 897 -11.72 -9.54 -7.33
N LEU A 898 -11.25 -10.07 -8.47
CA LEU A 898 -10.68 -9.23 -9.53
C LEU A 898 -11.78 -8.43 -10.20
N ARG A 899 -11.59 -7.11 -10.28
CA ARG A 899 -12.60 -6.14 -10.76
C ARG A 899 -12.77 -6.15 -12.28
N GLU A 900 -11.73 -6.56 -13.02
CA GLU A 900 -11.76 -6.69 -14.47
C GLU A 900 -10.99 -7.93 -14.91
N LEU A 901 -11.65 -8.84 -15.65
CA LEU A 901 -10.96 -9.72 -16.59
C LEU A 901 -10.92 -9.00 -17.94
N ARG A 902 -9.84 -8.26 -18.22
CA ARG A 902 -9.59 -7.70 -19.56
C ARG A 902 -9.16 -8.82 -20.51
N PHE A 903 -10.14 -9.58 -21.00
CA PHE A 903 -10.00 -10.24 -22.29
C PHE A 903 -9.71 -9.16 -23.33
N GLY A 904 -8.67 -9.37 -24.16
CA GLY A 904 -8.33 -8.45 -25.24
C GLY A 904 -9.46 -8.33 -26.27
N ASP A 905 -9.42 -7.29 -27.11
CA ASP A 905 -10.50 -6.95 -28.05
C ASP A 905 -10.81 -8.05 -29.08
N SER A 906 -11.66 -8.97 -28.65
CA SER A 906 -12.26 -10.04 -29.45
C SER A 906 -13.67 -10.36 -28.91
N SER A 907 -14.43 -9.32 -28.56
CA SER A 907 -15.81 -9.40 -28.04
C SER A 907 -16.84 -9.65 -29.16
N LYS A 908 -16.54 -10.62 -30.02
CA LYS A 908 -17.49 -11.35 -30.86
C LYS A 908 -17.21 -12.85 -30.71
N ASP A 909 -18.26 -13.65 -30.78
CA ASP A 909 -18.20 -15.11 -30.90
C ASP A 909 -17.73 -15.89 -29.65
N LEU A 910 -18.18 -15.49 -28.45
CA LEU A 910 -18.20 -16.36 -27.24
C LEU A 910 -19.58 -16.44 -26.55
N CYS A 911 -20.66 -16.23 -27.30
CA CYS A 911 -21.99 -16.70 -26.91
C CYS A 911 -22.76 -17.16 -28.16
N PRO A 912 -22.67 -18.45 -28.54
CA PRO A 912 -23.70 -19.08 -29.35
C PRO A 912 -24.97 -19.14 -28.51
N GLU A 913 -26.06 -18.58 -29.01
CA GLU A 913 -27.39 -18.90 -28.51
C GLU A 913 -27.64 -20.41 -28.67
N ASP A 914 -28.44 -21.02 -27.79
CA ASP A 914 -28.82 -22.43 -27.78
C ASP A 914 -27.68 -23.48 -27.64
N SER A 915 -26.98 -23.56 -26.48
CA SER A 915 -26.63 -24.85 -25.83
C SER A 915 -25.86 -24.77 -24.48
N CYS A 916 -26.56 -24.55 -23.37
CA CYS A 916 -26.04 -24.91 -22.03
C CYS A 916 -27.15 -25.23 -21.01
N SER A 917 -27.86 -26.34 -21.22
CA SER A 917 -28.74 -26.92 -20.20
C SER A 917 -27.94 -27.82 -19.25
N PHE A 918 -27.66 -27.32 -18.04
CA PHE A 918 -27.10 -28.16 -16.97
C PHE A 918 -28.08 -29.27 -16.60
N ARG A 919 -27.58 -30.51 -16.53
CA ARG A 919 -28.27 -31.69 -15.98
C ARG A 919 -27.27 -32.51 -15.15
N GLY A 920 -27.62 -32.78 -13.89
CA GLY A 920 -26.84 -33.63 -12.98
C GLY A 920 -25.94 -32.80 -12.08
#